data_AF-A0A2E7JSH4-F1
#
_entry.id   AF-A0A2E7JSH4-F1
#
_cell.length_a   1.000
_cell.length_b   1.000
_cell.length_c   1.000
_cell.angle_alpha   90.00
_cell.angle_beta   90.00
_cell.angle_gamma   90.00
#
_symmetry.space_group_name_H-M   'P 1'
#
loop_
_entity.id
_entity.type
_entity.pdbx_description
1 polymer ?
#
loop_
_entity_poly.entity_id
_entity_poly.type
_entity_poly.pdbx_seq_one_letter_code
_entity_poly.pdbx_strand_id
1 'polypeptide(L)'
;MQTTGVFTDCRSHWKGRIGSAAVSLAKTQGGVLSFGSDGPDRHHGLARTALDFAARVRLVCRSEAGSADYGESVLIRQENDPQPKFHFLEEGAVRLGMRVAFDLIDDAGHYHGDGRQDLWLYPEGDLHCTFSLQIIDPIGHGPIQDAHVEVKGDSAYTRLRVGPERIVRQGEITRPFGDALAERAIIAESEQGLCALYWARDEGHAWQGSDHGPTPPFYASHWPTGMQQWARGGMGWACHGETAGLYASVWEEGPTARFHWLRDARLEAHDEGQATFTATLVASLAADAKDLERRITAVQHPLEPQVAGGVFRCYTDEDGTYEVGQGDPTAAQITFPPDPQARTVRLRYFRRKTDPRHRGGIRATVNEQPIPVQLVSEGELTDDICVPMDMSHKNDSIDDAIVAARLDRDRPTEIRIEKTPGIQATYQSEITGLDLNRRAGNHRDIAVWTSHNQHAPLLEFDLFSGAVHRLTAHDQTEPVLWEMPMAFFKSCGISKHHYLNQVREFRLDQNGAEVVSLYFRATNPNQRAQSETWLTIPYDHPRPRLEVRMKMTVLEEWDAQNAEFSDIFPYPSRLPETWFHDAVLFVQRDRTFLKPSLRPDLSVGSGPDSDDPRLFYALYPSHRGNVLALFDNPHHPEHKFHYSVCGNYVDVHVNYSGYDMPLPAGTAFEVRYICEIYGDENTAIDQLKDIGLRSCEAGDLVIE
;
A
#
# COMPACT_ATOMS: atom_id res chain seq x y z
N MET A 1 12.07 -16.52 3.16
CA MET A 1 11.81 -15.32 2.32
C MET A 1 10.57 -14.66 2.87
N GLN A 2 10.64 -13.35 3.11
CA GLN A 2 9.54 -12.60 3.71
C GLN A 2 8.58 -12.13 2.62
N THR A 3 7.28 -12.34 2.84
CA THR A 3 6.24 -11.84 1.94
C THR A 3 5.96 -10.38 2.25
N THR A 4 6.19 -9.49 1.29
CA THR A 4 5.71 -8.10 1.35
C THR A 4 4.23 -8.08 1.01
N GLY A 5 3.45 -7.34 1.79
CA GLY A 5 2.03 -7.14 1.53
C GLY A 5 1.81 -6.23 0.33
N VAL A 6 0.86 -6.58 -0.54
CA VAL A 6 0.45 -5.76 -1.67
C VAL A 6 -1.06 -5.88 -1.95
N PHE A 7 -1.66 -4.81 -2.45
CA PHE A 7 -3.00 -4.78 -3.04
C PHE A 7 -2.97 -5.05 -4.53
N THR A 8 -3.88 -5.91 -4.97
CA THR A 8 -4.05 -6.32 -6.37
C THR A 8 -5.41 -5.88 -6.88
N ASP A 9 -5.45 -5.29 -8.07
CA ASP A 9 -6.70 -4.99 -8.77
C ASP A 9 -7.29 -6.28 -9.36
N CYS A 10 -8.48 -6.69 -8.91
CA CYS A 10 -9.20 -7.83 -9.44
C CYS A 10 -10.48 -7.44 -10.20
N ARG A 11 -10.56 -6.18 -10.67
CA ARG A 11 -11.66 -5.54 -11.40
C ARG A 11 -12.93 -5.31 -10.59
N SER A 12 -13.48 -6.34 -9.94
CA SER A 12 -14.67 -6.22 -9.07
C SER A 12 -14.32 -5.88 -7.63
N HIS A 13 -13.07 -6.13 -7.21
CA HIS A 13 -12.60 -5.93 -5.86
C HIS A 13 -11.12 -5.53 -5.84
N TRP A 14 -10.70 -4.94 -4.72
CA TRP A 14 -9.30 -4.90 -4.32
C TRP A 14 -9.00 -6.11 -3.46
N LYS A 15 -7.86 -6.76 -3.71
CA LYS A 15 -7.39 -7.88 -2.90
C LYS A 15 -6.09 -7.50 -2.20
N GLY A 16 -6.10 -7.43 -0.87
CA GLY A 16 -4.88 -7.26 -0.07
C GLY A 16 -4.40 -8.61 0.45
N ARG A 17 -3.09 -8.89 0.39
CA ARG A 17 -2.54 -10.16 0.89
C ARG A 17 -1.20 -9.96 1.57
N ILE A 18 -1.00 -10.58 2.73
CA ILE A 18 0.28 -10.62 3.45
C ILE A 18 0.35 -11.90 4.29
N GLY A 19 1.47 -12.60 4.27
CA GLY A 19 1.58 -13.91 4.90
C GLY A 19 0.57 -14.90 4.32
N SER A 20 -0.19 -15.59 5.19
CA SER A 20 -1.25 -16.52 4.79
C SER A 20 -2.64 -15.91 4.73
N ALA A 21 -2.78 -14.66 5.15
CA ALA A 21 -4.06 -13.98 5.26
C ALA A 21 -4.31 -13.02 4.10
N ALA A 22 -5.57 -12.87 3.72
CA ALA A 22 -5.98 -11.99 2.66
C ALA A 22 -7.34 -11.33 2.97
N VAL A 23 -7.51 -10.14 2.42
CA VAL A 23 -8.76 -9.38 2.44
C VAL A 23 -9.21 -9.10 1.01
N SER A 24 -10.53 -8.99 0.84
CA SER A 24 -11.18 -8.61 -0.41
C SER A 24 -12.17 -7.50 -0.14
N LEU A 25 -12.12 -6.44 -0.94
CA LEU A 25 -12.98 -5.26 -0.77
C LEU A 25 -13.70 -4.92 -2.06
N ALA A 26 -15.02 -4.99 -2.03
CA ALA A 26 -15.87 -4.86 -3.21
C ALA A 26 -15.88 -3.42 -3.75
N LYS A 27 -15.49 -3.24 -5.02
CA LYS A 27 -15.36 -1.90 -5.63
C LYS A 27 -16.69 -1.18 -5.89
N THR A 28 -17.81 -1.89 -5.82
CA THR A 28 -19.14 -1.37 -6.19
C THR A 28 -20.22 -1.73 -5.17
N GLN A 29 -19.84 -2.06 -3.94
CA GLN A 29 -20.76 -2.46 -2.87
C GLN A 29 -20.27 -1.90 -1.54
N GLY A 30 -20.10 -0.57 -1.46
CA GLY A 30 -19.64 0.14 -0.27
C GLY A 30 -18.27 -0.29 0.27
N GLY A 31 -17.48 -1.03 -0.51
CA GLY A 31 -16.22 -1.60 -0.06
C GLY A 31 -16.40 -2.69 0.99
N VAL A 32 -17.51 -3.43 0.96
CA VAL A 32 -17.73 -4.57 1.87
C VAL A 32 -16.51 -5.48 1.89
N LEU A 33 -16.11 -5.82 3.11
CA LEU A 33 -14.87 -6.49 3.44
C LEU A 33 -15.12 -7.98 3.67
N SER A 34 -14.41 -8.81 2.92
CA SER A 34 -14.26 -10.24 3.18
C SER A 34 -12.84 -10.51 3.69
N PHE A 35 -12.71 -11.38 4.68
CA PHE A 35 -11.44 -11.78 5.28
C PHE A 35 -11.28 -13.30 5.25
N GLY A 36 -10.10 -13.78 4.88
CA GLY A 36 -9.88 -15.21 4.71
C GLY A 36 -8.47 -15.59 4.33
N SER A 37 -8.33 -16.76 3.71
CA SER A 37 -7.06 -17.24 3.19
C SER A 37 -6.85 -16.79 1.75
N ASP A 38 -5.61 -16.44 1.40
CA ASP A 38 -5.23 -16.07 0.02
C ASP A 38 -5.67 -17.14 -0.99
N GLY A 39 -6.21 -16.70 -2.13
CA GLY A 39 -6.68 -17.58 -3.20
C GLY A 39 -6.50 -16.98 -4.59
N PRO A 40 -7.06 -17.59 -5.64
CA PRO A 40 -6.96 -17.06 -6.99
C PRO A 40 -7.63 -15.68 -7.11
N ASP A 41 -7.05 -14.77 -7.88
CA ASP A 41 -7.53 -13.38 -8.07
C ASP A 41 -8.93 -13.23 -8.71
N ARG A 42 -9.61 -14.34 -9.03
CA ARG A 42 -10.96 -14.36 -9.61
C ARG A 42 -12.01 -14.31 -8.49
N HIS A 43 -13.26 -13.98 -8.85
CA HIS A 43 -14.39 -13.91 -7.92
C HIS A 43 -14.16 -12.92 -6.77
N HIS A 44 -13.90 -13.42 -5.56
CA HIS A 44 -13.61 -12.65 -4.36
C HIS A 44 -12.11 -12.62 -4.01
N GLY A 45 -11.23 -13.29 -4.75
CA GLY A 45 -9.79 -13.27 -4.46
C GLY A 45 -9.35 -14.14 -3.28
N LEU A 46 -10.28 -14.82 -2.61
CA LEU A 46 -10.05 -15.65 -1.42
C LEU A 46 -10.29 -17.13 -1.76
N ALA A 47 -9.43 -18.02 -1.28
CA ALA A 47 -9.62 -19.46 -1.42
C ALA A 47 -10.73 -19.97 -0.47
N ARG A 48 -10.82 -19.32 0.68
CA ARG A 48 -11.89 -19.49 1.68
C ARG A 48 -12.14 -18.13 2.30
N THR A 49 -13.38 -17.67 2.21
CA THR A 49 -13.87 -16.54 3.02
C THR A 49 -14.14 -17.08 4.42
N ALA A 50 -13.44 -16.56 5.43
CA ALA A 50 -13.69 -16.94 6.82
C ALA A 50 -14.75 -16.04 7.46
N LEU A 51 -14.71 -14.74 7.13
CA LEU A 51 -15.61 -13.72 7.66
C LEU A 51 -15.98 -12.69 6.57
N ASP A 52 -17.21 -12.22 6.58
CA ASP A 52 -17.71 -11.08 5.82
C ASP A 52 -18.22 -10.00 6.78
N PHE A 53 -17.86 -8.74 6.53
CA PHE A 53 -18.20 -7.59 7.38
C PHE A 53 -19.04 -6.59 6.61
N ALA A 54 -20.12 -6.12 7.21
CA ALA A 54 -20.91 -5.05 6.63
C ALA A 54 -21.61 -4.19 7.68
N ALA A 55 -21.67 -2.88 7.44
CA ALA A 55 -22.39 -1.93 8.29
C ALA A 55 -23.88 -1.88 7.94
N ARG A 56 -24.72 -1.72 8.98
CA ARG A 56 -26.18 -1.64 8.88
C ARG A 56 -26.72 -0.54 9.77
N VAL A 57 -27.65 0.24 9.25
CA VAL A 57 -28.41 1.22 10.03
C VAL A 57 -29.89 1.06 9.68
N ARG A 58 -30.76 1.07 10.69
CA ARG A 58 -32.21 1.15 10.50
C ARG A 58 -32.69 2.47 11.06
N LEU A 59 -33.46 3.22 10.28
CA LEU A 59 -34.04 4.49 10.70
C LEU A 59 -35.40 4.73 10.02
N VAL A 60 -36.14 5.73 10.52
CA VAL A 60 -37.36 6.20 9.84
C VAL A 60 -36.98 7.15 8.71
N CYS A 61 -37.29 6.83 7.45
CA CYS A 61 -36.96 7.71 6.32
C CYS A 61 -37.85 8.96 6.32
N ARG A 62 -37.25 10.12 6.08
CA ARG A 62 -37.93 11.41 5.86
C ARG A 62 -37.36 12.18 4.66
N SER A 63 -36.53 11.53 3.84
CA SER A 63 -35.74 12.16 2.78
C SER A 63 -36.60 12.89 1.75
N GLU A 64 -37.67 12.26 1.24
CA GLU A 64 -38.55 12.86 0.24
C GLU A 64 -40.03 12.74 0.63
N ALA A 65 -40.67 13.88 0.90
CA ALA A 65 -42.09 13.90 1.27
C ALA A 65 -42.98 13.37 0.12
N GLY A 66 -43.74 12.31 0.40
CA GLY A 66 -44.64 11.68 -0.56
C GLY A 66 -44.03 10.48 -1.32
N SER A 67 -42.76 10.16 -1.07
CA SER A 67 -42.21 8.86 -1.46
C SER A 67 -42.88 7.72 -0.68
N ALA A 68 -42.81 6.49 -1.21
CA ALA A 68 -43.47 5.33 -0.60
C ALA A 68 -42.86 4.92 0.75
N ASP A 69 -41.60 5.28 0.99
CA ASP A 69 -40.82 5.02 2.19
C ASP A 69 -40.84 6.19 3.19
N TYR A 70 -41.47 7.32 2.85
CA TYR A 70 -41.58 8.46 3.76
C TYR A 70 -42.37 8.11 5.03
N GLY A 71 -41.73 8.30 6.18
CA GLY A 71 -42.27 7.94 7.50
C GLY A 71 -42.17 6.45 7.83
N GLU A 72 -41.63 5.63 6.93
CA GLU A 72 -41.44 4.20 7.12
C GLU A 72 -40.05 3.86 7.64
N SER A 73 -39.94 2.70 8.30
CA SER A 73 -38.65 2.14 8.70
C SER A 73 -37.92 1.59 7.48
N VAL A 74 -36.74 2.16 7.17
CA VAL A 74 -35.87 1.67 6.10
C VAL A 74 -34.59 1.07 6.67
N LEU A 75 -34.03 0.09 5.95
CA LEU A 75 -32.74 -0.51 6.26
C LEU A 75 -31.70 0.03 5.28
N ILE A 76 -30.68 0.69 5.82
CA ILE A 76 -29.50 1.15 5.11
C ILE A 76 -28.44 0.06 5.19
N ARG A 77 -27.82 -0.23 4.04
CA ARG A 77 -26.79 -1.25 3.89
C ARG A 77 -25.57 -0.63 3.23
N GLN A 78 -24.38 -0.90 3.77
CA GLN A 78 -23.12 -0.49 3.15
C GLN A 78 -23.05 -0.88 1.66
N GLU A 79 -23.53 -2.06 1.30
CA GLU A 79 -23.57 -2.61 -0.06
C GLU A 79 -24.36 -1.76 -1.06
N ASN A 80 -25.26 -0.89 -0.57
CA ASN A 80 -26.08 -0.06 -1.43
C ASN A 80 -25.28 1.08 -2.08
N ASP A 81 -24.08 1.42 -1.57
CA ASP A 81 -23.20 2.37 -2.23
C ASP A 81 -22.49 1.74 -3.44
N PRO A 82 -22.79 2.18 -4.67
CA PRO A 82 -22.17 1.64 -5.88
C PRO A 82 -20.76 2.20 -6.14
N GLN A 83 -20.33 3.25 -5.42
CA GLN A 83 -19.09 3.98 -5.70
C GLN A 83 -18.28 4.33 -4.44
N PRO A 84 -17.93 3.32 -3.61
CA PRO A 84 -17.03 3.52 -2.48
C PRO A 84 -15.67 4.00 -2.96
N LYS A 85 -14.94 4.64 -2.04
CA LYS A 85 -13.63 5.23 -2.32
C LYS A 85 -12.56 4.57 -1.49
N PHE A 86 -11.45 4.28 -2.13
CA PHE A 86 -10.36 3.48 -1.58
C PHE A 86 -9.09 4.33 -1.51
N HIS A 87 -8.50 4.40 -0.32
CA HIS A 87 -7.25 5.09 -0.05
C HIS A 87 -6.23 4.05 0.43
N PHE A 88 -5.14 3.87 -0.30
CA PHE A 88 -4.07 2.96 0.08
C PHE A 88 -3.20 3.64 1.13
N LEU A 89 -3.28 3.18 2.38
CA LEU A 89 -2.53 3.77 3.49
C LEU A 89 -1.09 3.26 3.49
N GLU A 90 -0.90 1.94 3.37
CA GLU A 90 0.42 1.32 3.42
C GLU A 90 0.48 -0.01 2.67
N GLU A 91 1.63 -0.30 2.07
CA GLU A 91 1.98 -1.61 1.52
C GLU A 91 3.44 -1.95 1.85
N GLY A 92 3.68 -3.04 2.58
CA GLY A 92 5.05 -3.35 2.99
C GLY A 92 5.25 -4.68 3.70
N ALA A 93 6.44 -4.87 4.24
CA ALA A 93 6.90 -6.13 4.82
C ALA A 93 6.32 -6.45 6.22
N VAL A 94 5.71 -5.46 6.88
CA VAL A 94 5.15 -5.60 8.23
C VAL A 94 3.63 -5.61 8.21
N ARG A 95 2.99 -4.78 7.38
CA ARG A 95 1.53 -4.71 7.27
C ARG A 95 1.08 -4.11 5.95
N LEU A 96 -0.23 -4.20 5.69
CA LEU A 96 -0.90 -3.36 4.71
C LEU A 96 -2.10 -2.64 5.33
N GLY A 97 -2.36 -1.44 4.85
CA GLY A 97 -3.44 -0.58 5.32
C GLY A 97 -4.28 -0.05 4.17
N MET A 98 -5.60 -0.03 4.36
CA MET A 98 -6.51 0.64 3.42
C MET A 98 -7.64 1.33 4.17
N ARG A 99 -8.09 2.43 3.61
CA ARG A 99 -9.25 3.16 4.07
C ARG A 99 -10.33 3.15 3.00
N VAL A 100 -11.54 2.85 3.43
CA VAL A 100 -12.75 2.82 2.60
C VAL A 100 -13.70 3.88 3.14
N ALA A 101 -14.12 4.80 2.28
CA ALA A 101 -15.23 5.73 2.55
C ALA A 101 -16.41 5.37 1.65
N PHE A 102 -17.61 5.34 2.21
CA PHE A 102 -18.83 4.93 1.51
C PHE A 102 -20.06 5.72 1.95
N ASP A 103 -21.08 5.75 1.11
CA ASP A 103 -22.37 6.36 1.40
C ASP A 103 -23.31 5.43 2.18
N LEU A 104 -24.09 6.00 3.10
CA LEU A 104 -25.18 5.32 3.79
C LEU A 104 -26.49 5.56 3.03
N ILE A 105 -26.78 4.66 2.08
CA ILE A 105 -27.90 4.75 1.14
C ILE A 105 -28.96 3.66 1.41
N ASP A 106 -30.23 4.03 1.39
CA ASP A 106 -31.34 3.06 1.46
C ASP A 106 -31.67 2.42 0.09
N ASP A 107 -32.57 1.44 0.07
CA ASP A 107 -32.92 0.72 -1.17
C ASP A 107 -33.62 1.62 -2.23
N ALA A 108 -34.15 2.78 -1.83
CA ALA A 108 -34.75 3.76 -2.74
C ALA A 108 -33.71 4.71 -3.35
N GLY A 109 -32.47 4.69 -2.85
CA GLY A 109 -31.37 5.54 -3.31
C GLY A 109 -31.25 6.86 -2.52
N HIS A 110 -31.95 7.00 -1.40
CA HIS A 110 -31.80 8.19 -0.56
C HIS A 110 -30.52 8.10 0.27
N TYR A 111 -29.80 9.21 0.32
CA TYR A 111 -28.62 9.39 1.15
C TYR A 111 -29.02 9.80 2.58
N HIS A 112 -28.47 9.12 3.58
CA HIS A 112 -28.73 9.41 5.00
C HIS A 112 -27.46 9.80 5.78
N GLY A 113 -26.28 9.54 5.22
CA GLY A 113 -25.01 9.94 5.81
C GLY A 113 -23.81 9.18 5.28
N ASP A 114 -22.72 9.14 6.05
CA ASP A 114 -21.43 8.62 5.61
C ASP A 114 -20.94 7.46 6.48
N GLY A 115 -20.24 6.53 5.85
CA GLY A 115 -19.52 5.45 6.52
C GLY A 115 -18.05 5.45 6.14
N ARG A 116 -17.22 4.99 7.08
CA ARG A 116 -15.79 4.81 6.89
C ARG A 116 -15.30 3.55 7.58
N GLN A 117 -14.34 2.89 6.95
CA GLN A 117 -13.65 1.72 7.45
C GLN A 117 -12.15 1.86 7.20
N ASP A 118 -11.36 1.86 8.27
CA ASP A 118 -9.90 1.74 8.19
C ASP A 118 -9.52 0.29 8.55
N LEU A 119 -8.68 -0.34 7.73
CA LEU A 119 -8.23 -1.71 7.93
C LEU A 119 -6.71 -1.81 7.95
N TRP A 120 -6.21 -2.70 8.81
CA TRP A 120 -4.79 -3.04 8.94
C TRP A 120 -4.63 -4.55 9.02
N LEU A 121 -3.99 -5.15 8.03
CA LEU A 121 -3.77 -6.59 7.94
C LEU A 121 -2.29 -6.93 8.19
N TYR A 122 -2.06 -7.92 9.05
CA TYR A 122 -0.74 -8.37 9.48
C TYR A 122 -0.41 -9.81 9.03
N PRO A 123 0.88 -10.16 8.82
CA PRO A 123 1.32 -11.46 8.31
C PRO A 123 0.85 -12.66 9.13
N GLU A 124 0.72 -12.49 10.44
CA GLU A 124 0.23 -13.52 11.36
C GLU A 124 -1.25 -13.83 11.17
N GLY A 125 -2.00 -13.01 10.44
CA GLY A 125 -3.44 -13.20 10.18
C GLY A 125 -4.34 -12.48 11.18
N ASP A 126 -3.87 -11.36 11.72
CA ASP A 126 -4.71 -10.40 12.43
C ASP A 126 -5.12 -9.27 11.49
N LEU A 127 -6.40 -8.93 11.55
CA LEU A 127 -7.03 -7.84 10.82
C LEU A 127 -7.65 -6.90 11.84
N HIS A 128 -7.11 -5.69 11.97
CA HIS A 128 -7.74 -4.62 12.72
C HIS A 128 -8.67 -3.86 11.78
N CYS A 129 -9.91 -3.65 12.20
CA CYS A 129 -10.92 -2.90 11.45
C CYS A 129 -11.57 -1.88 12.36
N THR A 130 -11.44 -0.60 12.01
CA THR A 130 -12.15 0.47 12.70
C THR A 130 -13.28 0.96 11.82
N PHE A 131 -14.50 0.94 12.36
CA PHE A 131 -15.71 1.38 11.67
C PHE A 131 -16.15 2.71 12.26
N SER A 132 -16.59 3.63 11.40
CA SER A 132 -17.29 4.87 11.78
C SER A 132 -18.50 5.06 10.88
N LEU A 133 -19.67 5.26 11.45
CA LEU A 133 -20.91 5.58 10.75
C LEU A 133 -21.45 6.90 11.30
N GLN A 134 -21.86 7.81 10.41
CA GLN A 134 -22.45 9.08 10.78
C GLN A 134 -23.74 9.30 9.99
N ILE A 135 -24.84 9.54 10.69
CA ILE A 135 -26.10 9.98 10.07
C ILE A 135 -26.14 11.51 10.17
N ILE A 136 -26.11 12.20 9.02
CA ILE A 136 -25.80 13.64 8.98
C ILE A 136 -26.89 14.52 8.34
N ASP A 137 -28.06 13.96 8.02
CA ASP A 137 -29.23 14.72 7.54
C ASP A 137 -30.42 14.66 8.53
N PRO A 138 -30.43 15.52 9.57
CA PRO A 138 -31.48 15.49 10.60
C PRO A 138 -32.90 15.81 10.09
N ILE A 139 -33.04 16.28 8.84
CA ILE A 139 -34.34 16.49 8.20
C ILE A 139 -34.75 15.25 7.40
N GLY A 140 -33.79 14.64 6.70
CA GLY A 140 -33.97 13.45 5.87
C GLY A 140 -34.19 12.15 6.65
N HIS A 141 -33.96 12.14 7.96
CA HIS A 141 -34.29 11.00 8.81
C HIS A 141 -35.13 11.36 10.05
N GLY A 142 -35.87 10.36 10.53
CA GLY A 142 -36.48 10.34 11.85
C GLY A 142 -35.65 9.52 12.85
N PRO A 143 -36.28 8.88 13.84
CA PRO A 143 -35.53 8.14 14.84
C PRO A 143 -34.65 7.03 14.23
N ILE A 144 -33.42 6.93 14.72
CA ILE A 144 -32.52 5.80 14.46
C ILE A 144 -32.96 4.65 15.38
N GLN A 145 -33.12 3.47 14.80
CA GLN A 145 -33.68 2.28 15.45
C GLN A 145 -32.61 1.23 15.74
N ASP A 146 -31.74 0.99 14.76
CA ASP A 146 -30.60 0.07 14.90
C ASP A 146 -29.36 0.68 14.24
N ALA A 147 -28.20 0.42 14.82
CA ALA A 147 -26.89 0.69 14.21
C ALA A 147 -25.92 -0.40 14.64
N HIS A 148 -25.38 -1.16 13.69
CA HIS A 148 -24.48 -2.28 13.98
C HIS A 148 -23.53 -2.61 12.84
N VAL A 149 -22.45 -3.30 13.21
CA VAL A 149 -21.62 -4.07 12.27
C VAL A 149 -22.08 -5.52 12.32
N GLU A 150 -22.46 -6.07 11.16
CA GLU A 150 -22.77 -7.49 10.98
C GLU A 150 -21.52 -8.21 10.47
N VAL A 151 -21.16 -9.29 11.14
CA VAL A 151 -20.09 -10.21 10.74
C VAL A 151 -20.68 -11.59 10.52
N LYS A 152 -20.55 -12.13 9.31
CA LYS A 152 -20.96 -13.49 8.96
C LYS A 152 -19.75 -14.36 8.81
N GLY A 153 -19.75 -15.53 9.43
CA GLY A 153 -18.70 -16.52 9.23
C GLY A 153 -19.11 -17.64 8.28
N ASP A 154 -18.10 -18.31 7.76
CA ASP A 154 -18.22 -19.51 6.94
C ASP A 154 -19.05 -20.62 7.63
N SER A 155 -19.86 -21.34 6.86
CA SER A 155 -20.76 -22.39 7.37
C SER A 155 -20.02 -23.58 8.00
N ALA A 156 -18.72 -23.74 7.73
CA ALA A 156 -17.91 -24.75 8.41
C ALA A 156 -17.71 -24.45 9.92
N TYR A 157 -17.88 -23.20 10.36
CA TYR A 157 -17.84 -22.84 11.77
C TYR A 157 -19.15 -23.23 12.46
N THR A 158 -19.15 -24.38 13.13
CA THR A 158 -20.36 -24.96 13.72
C THR A 158 -20.49 -24.71 15.21
N ARG A 159 -19.54 -24.01 15.82
CA ARG A 159 -19.56 -23.68 17.26
C ARG A 159 -19.13 -22.24 17.48
N LEU A 160 -19.82 -21.58 18.40
CA LEU A 160 -19.44 -20.26 18.91
C LEU A 160 -19.22 -20.32 20.41
N ARG A 161 -18.16 -19.66 20.87
CA ARG A 161 -17.93 -19.31 22.27
C ARG A 161 -18.14 -17.81 22.43
N VAL A 162 -19.04 -17.42 23.34
CA VAL A 162 -19.39 -16.02 23.63
C VAL A 162 -19.37 -15.86 25.14
N GLY A 163 -18.28 -15.30 25.67
CA GLY A 163 -18.00 -15.33 27.11
C GLY A 163 -18.06 -16.76 27.67
N PRO A 164 -18.79 -17.00 28.79
CA PRO A 164 -18.86 -18.32 29.41
C PRO A 164 -19.70 -19.33 28.60
N GLU A 165 -20.43 -18.90 27.59
CA GLU A 165 -21.40 -19.71 26.87
C GLU A 165 -20.87 -20.30 25.58
N ARG A 166 -21.45 -21.44 25.20
CA ARG A 166 -21.13 -22.16 23.98
C ARG A 166 -22.41 -22.50 23.22
N ILE A 167 -22.49 -22.04 21.97
CA ILE A 167 -23.54 -22.42 21.02
C ILE A 167 -22.97 -23.51 20.12
N VAL A 168 -23.67 -24.63 19.98
CA VAL A 168 -23.22 -25.78 19.18
C VAL A 168 -24.27 -26.11 18.13
N ARG A 169 -23.88 -26.04 16.86
CA ARG A 169 -24.67 -26.30 15.63
C ARG A 169 -25.83 -25.33 15.39
N GLN A 170 -26.63 -25.04 16.40
CA GLN A 170 -27.81 -24.22 16.25
C GLN A 170 -28.13 -23.46 17.53
N GLY A 171 -28.37 -22.16 17.42
CA GLY A 171 -28.84 -21.33 18.53
C GLY A 171 -28.36 -19.89 18.42
N GLU A 172 -28.82 -19.07 19.36
CA GLU A 172 -28.50 -17.66 19.43
C GLU A 172 -28.34 -17.19 20.87
N ILE A 173 -27.63 -16.09 21.03
CA ILE A 173 -27.38 -15.43 22.30
C ILE A 173 -27.36 -13.91 22.10
N THR A 174 -27.84 -13.18 23.09
CA THR A 174 -27.67 -11.73 23.20
C THR A 174 -27.00 -11.41 24.51
N ARG A 175 -25.96 -10.59 24.52
CA ARG A 175 -25.35 -10.10 25.77
C ARG A 175 -25.08 -8.59 25.67
N PRO A 176 -25.28 -7.81 26.74
CA PRO A 176 -24.77 -6.44 26.79
C PRO A 176 -23.22 -6.47 26.81
N PHE A 177 -22.59 -5.37 26.41
CA PHE A 177 -21.15 -5.17 26.60
C PHE A 177 -20.78 -4.97 28.07
N GLY A 178 -19.47 -4.96 28.39
CA GLY A 178 -18.97 -4.86 29.76
C GLY A 178 -18.90 -6.23 30.47
N ASP A 179 -19.31 -6.31 31.73
CA ASP A 179 -19.10 -7.50 32.59
C ASP A 179 -19.71 -8.79 32.04
N ALA A 180 -20.83 -8.70 31.30
CA ALA A 180 -21.46 -9.85 30.67
C ALA A 180 -20.61 -10.45 29.51
N LEU A 181 -19.64 -9.67 29.00
CA LEU A 181 -18.68 -10.03 27.96
C LEU A 181 -17.25 -9.65 28.42
N ALA A 182 -16.89 -9.98 29.65
CA ALA A 182 -15.58 -9.64 30.23
C ALA A 182 -14.39 -10.17 29.40
N GLU A 183 -14.56 -11.29 28.68
CA GLU A 183 -13.53 -11.83 27.77
C GLU A 183 -13.32 -10.98 26.52
N ARG A 184 -14.23 -10.04 26.21
CA ARG A 184 -14.23 -9.17 25.02
C ARG A 184 -13.85 -9.88 23.72
N ALA A 185 -14.37 -11.11 23.56
CA ALA A 185 -14.05 -11.99 22.46
C ALA A 185 -15.22 -12.93 22.13
N ILE A 186 -15.32 -13.27 20.84
CA ILE A 186 -16.16 -14.31 20.28
C ILE A 186 -15.23 -15.25 19.52
N ILE A 187 -15.36 -16.56 19.73
CA ILE A 187 -14.55 -17.55 19.02
C ILE A 187 -15.45 -18.48 18.22
N ALA A 188 -15.20 -18.57 16.92
CA ALA A 188 -15.80 -19.52 16.02
C ALA A 188 -14.85 -20.70 15.76
N GLU A 189 -15.37 -21.92 15.92
CA GLU A 189 -14.58 -23.14 15.80
C GLU A 189 -15.08 -24.01 14.65
N SER A 190 -14.15 -24.52 13.85
CA SER A 190 -14.39 -25.56 12.85
C SER A 190 -13.31 -26.65 12.94
N GLU A 191 -13.47 -27.73 12.17
CA GLU A 191 -12.42 -28.75 12.02
C GLU A 191 -11.19 -28.21 11.27
N GLN A 192 -11.33 -27.09 10.56
CA GLN A 192 -10.30 -26.52 9.68
C GLN A 192 -9.52 -25.38 10.33
N GLY A 193 -9.94 -24.89 11.50
CA GLY A 193 -9.25 -23.82 12.22
C GLY A 193 -10.16 -23.03 13.16
N LEU A 194 -9.59 -21.97 13.72
CA LEU A 194 -10.26 -21.06 14.64
C LEU A 194 -10.30 -19.66 14.04
N CYS A 195 -11.40 -18.97 14.30
CA CYS A 195 -11.54 -17.56 14.02
C CYS A 195 -11.99 -16.84 15.30
N ALA A 196 -11.45 -15.66 15.60
CA ALA A 196 -11.96 -14.81 16.67
C ALA A 196 -12.34 -13.42 16.19
N LEU A 197 -13.31 -12.84 16.88
CA LEU A 197 -13.65 -11.42 16.86
C LEU A 197 -13.46 -10.88 18.28
N TYR A 198 -12.61 -9.87 18.48
CA TYR A 198 -12.30 -9.36 19.81
C TYR A 198 -11.95 -7.88 19.77
N TRP A 199 -12.06 -7.21 20.91
CA TRP A 199 -11.86 -5.76 21.01
C TRP A 199 -11.17 -5.39 22.32
N ALA A 200 -10.49 -4.23 22.34
CA ALA A 200 -9.70 -3.79 23.48
C ALA A 200 -10.57 -3.18 24.59
N ARG A 201 -11.55 -2.34 24.23
CA ARG A 201 -12.37 -1.54 25.16
C ARG A 201 -13.82 -1.45 24.71
N ASP A 202 -14.73 -1.48 25.69
CA ASP A 202 -16.17 -1.34 25.44
C ASP A 202 -16.57 0.12 25.15
N GLU A 203 -15.91 1.09 25.80
CA GLU A 203 -16.14 2.53 25.60
C GLU A 203 -14.89 3.33 26.00
N GLY A 204 -14.83 4.59 25.56
CA GLY A 204 -13.83 5.56 26.02
C GLY A 204 -13.58 6.68 25.01
N HIS A 205 -12.88 7.71 25.46
CA HIS A 205 -12.40 8.76 24.57
C HIS A 205 -11.16 8.29 23.80
N ALA A 206 -11.17 8.48 22.48
CA ALA A 206 -10.03 8.17 21.63
C ALA A 206 -8.94 9.27 21.62
N TRP A 207 -9.21 10.43 22.25
CA TRP A 207 -8.31 11.58 22.35
C TRP A 207 -7.05 11.38 23.20
N GLN A 208 -6.74 10.15 23.64
CA GLN A 208 -5.55 9.88 24.46
C GLN A 208 -4.23 9.87 23.66
N GLY A 209 -4.31 9.95 22.32
CA GLY A 209 -3.14 10.12 21.45
C GLY A 209 -2.73 11.58 21.29
N SER A 210 -3.62 12.47 20.89
CA SER A 210 -3.25 13.85 20.49
C SER A 210 -2.63 14.65 21.65
N ASP A 211 -1.35 14.96 21.55
CA ASP A 211 -0.71 15.98 22.38
C ASP A 211 -0.53 17.22 21.51
N HIS A 212 -1.30 18.28 21.81
CA HIS A 212 -1.10 19.57 21.15
C HIS A 212 0.25 20.20 21.52
N GLY A 213 0.95 19.70 22.55
CA GLY A 213 2.29 20.10 22.95
C GLY A 213 2.49 21.62 23.06
N PRO A 214 3.73 22.09 23.22
CA PRO A 214 4.10 23.48 22.93
C PRO A 214 4.45 23.69 21.44
N THR A 215 4.50 22.62 20.66
CA THR A 215 4.88 22.61 19.23
C THR A 215 3.62 22.56 18.38
N PRO A 216 3.46 23.39 17.33
CA PRO A 216 2.22 23.46 16.59
C PRO A 216 1.75 22.08 16.07
N PRO A 217 0.47 21.74 16.22
CA PRO A 217 -0.06 20.37 16.07
C PRO A 217 -0.22 19.93 14.60
N PHE A 218 0.38 20.63 13.64
CA PHE A 218 0.18 20.44 12.19
C PHE A 218 0.80 19.15 11.63
N TYR A 219 1.12 18.15 12.45
CA TYR A 219 1.79 16.93 12.01
C TYR A 219 1.10 15.72 12.63
N ALA A 220 0.89 14.67 11.83
CA ALA A 220 0.06 13.50 12.15
C ALA A 220 0.39 12.79 13.48
N SER A 221 1.62 12.89 13.98
CA SER A 221 1.99 12.36 15.29
C SER A 221 1.49 13.18 16.48
N HIS A 222 0.93 14.38 16.24
CA HIS A 222 0.29 15.26 17.23
C HIS A 222 -1.19 15.51 16.91
N TRP A 223 -1.60 15.30 15.66
CA TRP A 223 -2.98 15.33 15.25
C TRP A 223 -3.69 14.00 15.61
N PRO A 224 -4.99 14.01 15.97
CA PRO A 224 -5.74 12.78 16.11
C PRO A 224 -5.82 12.07 14.75
N THR A 225 -5.89 10.74 14.73
CA THR A 225 -6.08 10.00 13.46
C THR A 225 -7.37 10.45 12.77
N GLY A 226 -7.47 10.27 11.46
CA GLY A 226 -8.69 10.61 10.74
C GLY A 226 -9.94 9.93 11.34
N MET A 227 -9.79 8.73 11.91
CA MET A 227 -10.85 8.04 12.62
C MET A 227 -11.21 8.70 13.96
N GLN A 228 -10.23 9.16 14.73
CA GLN A 228 -10.47 9.90 15.97
C GLN A 228 -11.19 11.22 15.73
N GLN A 229 -10.88 11.88 14.61
CA GLN A 229 -11.57 13.10 14.19
C GLN A 229 -13.03 12.83 13.80
N TRP A 230 -13.30 11.71 13.10
CA TRP A 230 -14.66 11.24 12.79
C TRP A 230 -15.44 10.76 14.01
N ALA A 231 -14.76 10.20 15.00
CA ALA A 231 -15.41 9.70 16.21
C ALA A 231 -16.05 10.79 17.08
N ARG A 232 -15.73 12.08 16.83
CA ARG A 232 -16.25 13.26 17.58
C ARG A 232 -16.26 13.08 19.11
N GLY A 233 -15.31 12.30 19.63
CA GLY A 233 -15.12 12.06 21.06
C GLY A 233 -15.70 10.76 21.62
N GLY A 234 -16.53 10.00 20.91
CA GLY A 234 -17.10 8.73 21.43
C GLY A 234 -16.64 7.52 20.62
N MET A 235 -15.85 6.62 21.23
CA MET A 235 -15.39 5.39 20.58
C MET A 235 -15.63 4.17 21.48
N GLY A 236 -16.18 3.12 20.87
CA GLY A 236 -16.47 1.86 21.54
C GLY A 236 -17.88 1.36 21.25
N TRP A 237 -18.09 0.08 21.54
CA TRP A 237 -19.33 -0.61 21.30
C TRP A 237 -20.45 -0.24 22.28
N ALA A 238 -20.09 0.18 23.50
CA ALA A 238 -21.01 0.52 24.59
C ALA A 238 -21.35 2.03 24.69
N CYS A 239 -20.86 2.87 23.76
CA CYS A 239 -21.03 4.34 23.82
C CYS A 239 -22.48 4.84 23.86
N HIS A 240 -23.45 3.99 23.52
CA HIS A 240 -24.88 4.31 23.53
C HIS A 240 -25.64 3.63 24.69
N GLY A 241 -24.93 3.10 25.69
CA GLY A 241 -25.49 2.62 26.96
C GLY A 241 -26.30 1.33 26.81
N GLU A 242 -27.48 1.28 27.44
CA GLU A 242 -28.29 0.05 27.59
C GLU A 242 -28.84 -0.51 26.27
N THR A 243 -28.85 0.29 25.19
CA THR A 243 -29.28 -0.14 23.85
C THR A 243 -28.16 -0.85 23.08
N ALA A 244 -26.92 -0.77 23.57
CA ALA A 244 -25.78 -1.45 22.98
C ALA A 244 -25.72 -2.92 23.40
N GLY A 245 -25.25 -3.78 22.49
CA GLY A 245 -25.07 -5.18 22.81
C GLY A 245 -24.55 -6.02 21.67
N LEU A 246 -24.18 -7.24 21.99
CA LEU A 246 -23.77 -8.26 21.06
C LEU A 246 -24.93 -9.24 20.84
N TYR A 247 -25.31 -9.46 19.59
CA TYR A 247 -26.07 -10.63 19.18
C TYR A 247 -25.12 -11.60 18.49
N ALA A 248 -25.19 -12.89 18.81
CA ALA A 248 -24.44 -13.92 18.13
C ALA A 248 -25.30 -15.16 17.91
N SER A 249 -25.16 -15.84 16.79
CA SER A 249 -25.90 -17.05 16.46
C SER A 249 -25.12 -17.99 15.57
N VAL A 250 -25.52 -19.27 15.55
CA VAL A 250 -25.05 -20.28 14.61
C VAL A 250 -26.27 -20.95 14.01
N TRP A 251 -26.31 -21.02 12.68
CA TRP A 251 -27.33 -21.76 11.92
C TRP A 251 -26.65 -22.55 10.80
N GLU A 252 -27.43 -23.13 9.87
CA GLU A 252 -26.89 -23.92 8.75
C GLU A 252 -26.02 -23.07 7.82
N GLU A 253 -26.33 -21.79 7.69
CA GLU A 253 -25.60 -20.82 6.88
C GLU A 253 -24.26 -20.41 7.51
N GLY A 254 -24.01 -20.76 8.77
CA GLY A 254 -22.82 -20.37 9.53
C GLY A 254 -23.11 -19.44 10.71
N PRO A 255 -22.05 -18.97 11.40
CA PRO A 255 -22.21 -18.07 12.51
C PRO A 255 -22.49 -16.64 12.05
N THR A 256 -23.30 -15.90 12.80
CA THR A 256 -23.50 -14.46 12.64
C THR A 256 -23.21 -13.78 13.96
N ALA A 257 -22.44 -12.69 13.95
CA ALA A 257 -22.26 -11.78 15.07
C ALA A 257 -22.68 -10.37 14.65
N ARG A 258 -23.49 -9.70 15.47
CA ARG A 258 -23.89 -8.31 15.27
C ARG A 258 -23.47 -7.50 16.48
N PHE A 259 -22.57 -6.54 16.25
CA PHE A 259 -22.09 -5.63 17.27
C PHE A 259 -22.93 -4.35 17.20
N HIS A 260 -23.93 -4.25 18.08
CA HIS A 260 -24.87 -3.14 18.10
C HIS A 260 -24.37 -2.00 18.97
N TRP A 261 -24.28 -0.81 18.39
CA TRP A 261 -24.32 0.42 19.17
C TRP A 261 -25.76 0.72 19.60
N LEU A 262 -26.72 0.52 18.69
CA LEU A 262 -28.15 0.65 18.97
C LEU A 262 -28.88 -0.63 18.54
N ARG A 263 -29.76 -1.11 19.42
CA ARG A 263 -30.65 -2.23 19.14
C ARG A 263 -32.05 -1.96 19.63
N ASP A 264 -33.03 -2.15 18.74
CA ASP A 264 -34.46 -1.95 19.03
C ASP A 264 -34.74 -0.60 19.72
N ALA A 265 -33.95 0.41 19.34
CA ALA A 265 -33.94 1.72 19.97
C ALA A 265 -34.92 2.66 19.26
N ARG A 266 -35.08 3.85 19.84
CA ARG A 266 -35.73 4.98 19.17
C ARG A 266 -34.98 6.25 19.55
N LEU A 267 -33.82 6.43 18.91
CA LEU A 267 -32.96 7.59 19.14
C LEU A 267 -33.35 8.73 18.19
N GLU A 268 -33.93 9.80 18.73
CA GLU A 268 -34.07 11.07 18.02
C GLU A 268 -32.75 11.84 18.20
N ALA A 269 -31.85 11.74 17.23
CA ALA A 269 -30.57 12.44 17.29
C ALA A 269 -30.79 13.95 17.14
N HIS A 270 -30.31 14.74 18.10
CA HIS A 270 -30.42 16.19 18.12
C HIS A 270 -29.10 16.91 17.81
N ASP A 271 -27.99 16.16 17.79
CA ASP A 271 -26.67 16.59 17.36
C ASP A 271 -25.92 15.45 16.66
N GLU A 272 -24.82 15.80 15.98
CA GLU A 272 -23.98 14.85 15.23
C GLU A 272 -23.35 13.77 16.11
N GLY A 273 -23.06 14.06 17.38
CA GLY A 273 -22.43 13.12 18.30
C GLY A 273 -23.34 11.94 18.63
N GLN A 274 -24.64 12.19 18.80
CA GLN A 274 -25.66 11.15 19.00
C GLN A 274 -25.89 10.28 17.76
N ALA A 275 -25.60 10.81 16.57
CA ALA A 275 -25.74 10.10 15.30
C ALA A 275 -24.42 9.48 14.79
N THR A 276 -23.38 9.47 15.63
CA THR A 276 -22.06 8.92 15.31
C THR A 276 -21.82 7.60 16.04
N PHE A 277 -21.35 6.59 15.30
CA PHE A 277 -21.10 5.25 15.79
C PHE A 277 -19.70 4.81 15.38
N THR A 278 -18.76 4.76 16.33
CA THR A 278 -17.36 4.41 16.04
C THR A 278 -16.83 3.33 16.98
N ALA A 279 -16.19 2.30 16.45
CA ALA A 279 -15.52 1.27 17.25
C ALA A 279 -14.50 0.47 16.43
N THR A 280 -13.52 -0.12 17.12
CA THR A 280 -12.56 -1.05 16.53
C THR A 280 -12.92 -2.50 16.87
N LEU A 281 -12.75 -3.37 15.89
CA LEU A 281 -12.83 -4.81 15.99
C LEU A 281 -11.55 -5.43 15.44
N VAL A 282 -11.03 -6.44 16.12
CA VAL A 282 -9.95 -7.28 15.60
C VAL A 282 -10.52 -8.63 15.20
N ALA A 283 -10.19 -9.08 14.00
CA ALA A 283 -10.47 -10.42 13.53
C ALA A 283 -9.16 -11.20 13.35
N SER A 284 -9.10 -12.43 13.84
CA SER A 284 -7.91 -13.26 13.72
C SER A 284 -8.22 -14.65 13.20
N LEU A 285 -7.40 -15.14 12.28
CA LEU A 285 -7.36 -16.54 11.85
C LEU A 285 -6.18 -17.24 12.52
N ALA A 286 -6.46 -18.31 13.26
CA ALA A 286 -5.44 -19.08 13.97
C ALA A 286 -5.62 -20.59 13.77
N ALA A 287 -4.49 -21.30 13.70
CA ALA A 287 -4.47 -22.74 13.59
C ALA A 287 -4.75 -23.45 14.94
N ASP A 288 -4.41 -22.80 16.05
CA ASP A 288 -4.59 -23.37 17.39
C ASP A 288 -5.05 -22.32 18.42
N ALA A 289 -5.69 -22.82 19.48
CA ALA A 289 -6.32 -21.99 20.50
C ALA A 289 -5.33 -21.19 21.34
N LYS A 290 -4.09 -21.70 21.53
CA LYS A 290 -3.08 -20.99 22.32
C LYS A 290 -2.58 -19.78 21.57
N ASP A 291 -2.37 -19.89 20.26
CA ASP A 291 -1.99 -18.75 19.44
C ASP A 291 -3.07 -17.66 19.45
N LEU A 292 -4.33 -18.06 19.33
CA LEU A 292 -5.46 -17.15 19.40
C LEU A 292 -5.55 -16.44 20.76
N GLU A 293 -5.40 -17.18 21.87
CA GLU A 293 -5.39 -16.64 23.23
C GLU A 293 -4.27 -15.59 23.43
N ARG A 294 -3.08 -15.85 22.87
CA ARG A 294 -1.96 -14.89 22.90
C ARG A 294 -2.30 -13.59 22.17
N ARG A 295 -2.91 -13.66 20.99
CA ARG A 295 -3.28 -12.48 20.18
C ARG A 295 -4.38 -11.66 20.85
N ILE A 296 -5.41 -12.33 21.36
CA ILE A 296 -6.47 -11.70 22.16
C ILE A 296 -5.87 -10.96 23.36
N THR A 297 -5.00 -11.63 24.11
CA THR A 297 -4.32 -11.02 25.27
C THR A 297 -3.44 -9.83 24.86
N ALA A 298 -2.74 -9.91 23.74
CA ALA A 298 -1.88 -8.84 23.26
C ALA A 298 -2.65 -7.53 23.01
N VAL A 299 -3.87 -7.63 22.49
CA VAL A 299 -4.74 -6.47 22.23
C VAL A 299 -5.43 -5.97 23.49
N GLN A 300 -5.90 -6.85 24.36
CA GLN A 300 -6.67 -6.49 25.56
C GLN A 300 -5.80 -6.04 26.73
N HIS A 301 -4.56 -6.53 26.79
CA HIS A 301 -3.60 -6.27 27.84
C HIS A 301 -2.23 -5.90 27.25
N PRO A 302 -2.12 -4.74 26.58
CA PRO A 302 -0.85 -4.27 26.04
C PRO A 302 0.19 -4.09 27.15
N LEU A 303 1.45 -4.35 26.82
CA LEU A 303 2.58 -4.22 27.75
C LEU A 303 3.16 -2.80 27.68
N GLU A 304 3.53 -2.22 28.81
CA GLU A 304 4.24 -0.93 28.79
C GLU A 304 5.76 -1.16 28.59
N PRO A 305 6.37 -0.65 27.50
CA PRO A 305 7.81 -0.75 27.29
C PRO A 305 8.58 0.34 28.03
N GLN A 306 9.86 0.08 28.29
CA GLN A 306 10.82 1.13 28.65
C GLN A 306 11.46 1.69 27.37
N VAL A 307 11.56 3.02 27.27
CA VAL A 307 12.12 3.69 26.10
C VAL A 307 13.30 4.57 26.49
N ALA A 308 14.43 4.40 25.80
CA ALA A 308 15.59 5.28 25.83
C ALA A 308 15.80 5.90 24.45
N GLY A 309 16.17 7.20 24.39
CA GLY A 309 16.26 7.94 23.12
C GLY A 309 14.91 8.26 22.47
N GLY A 310 13.80 8.07 23.18
CA GLY A 310 12.45 8.33 22.70
C GLY A 310 11.44 8.48 23.83
N VAL A 311 10.17 8.61 23.47
CA VAL A 311 9.05 8.71 24.42
C VAL A 311 7.96 7.74 23.98
N PHE A 312 7.64 6.78 24.84
CA PHE A 312 6.45 5.96 24.67
C PHE A 312 5.21 6.83 24.83
N ARG A 313 4.33 6.83 23.82
CA ARG A 313 3.11 7.63 23.80
C ARG A 313 1.93 6.80 24.28
N CYS A 314 1.60 5.74 23.55
CA CYS A 314 0.46 4.88 23.84
C CYS A 314 0.54 3.57 23.04
N TYR A 315 -0.41 2.68 23.32
CA TYR A 315 -0.79 1.59 22.44
C TYR A 315 -2.12 1.95 21.75
N THR A 316 -2.19 1.83 20.43
CA THR A 316 -3.37 2.13 19.62
C THR A 316 -4.12 0.85 19.27
N ASP A 317 -5.40 0.78 19.62
CA ASP A 317 -6.26 -0.36 19.26
C ASP A 317 -6.65 -0.36 17.78
N GLU A 318 -6.72 0.82 17.15
CA GLU A 318 -7.04 1.03 15.73
C GLU A 318 -6.20 0.18 14.77
N ASP A 319 -4.91 0.06 15.04
CA ASP A 319 -3.96 -0.69 14.21
C ASP A 319 -3.08 -1.66 15.01
N GLY A 320 -3.23 -1.72 16.33
CA GLY A 320 -2.51 -2.65 17.21
C GLY A 320 -1.02 -2.31 17.38
N THR A 321 -0.66 -1.03 17.33
CA THR A 321 0.75 -0.61 17.42
C THR A 321 1.08 0.10 18.73
N TYR A 322 2.33 -0.07 19.18
CA TYR A 322 2.94 0.76 20.21
C TYR A 322 3.54 1.98 19.52
N GLU A 323 3.12 3.16 19.93
CA GLU A 323 3.61 4.42 19.38
C GLU A 323 4.77 4.95 20.22
N VAL A 324 5.93 5.14 19.59
CA VAL A 324 7.11 5.72 20.22
C VAL A 324 7.57 6.92 19.41
N GLY A 325 7.51 8.08 20.05
CA GLY A 325 8.00 9.32 19.47
C GLY A 325 9.51 9.44 19.62
N GLN A 326 10.17 9.93 18.57
CA GLN A 326 11.58 10.25 18.59
C GLN A 326 11.92 11.28 19.69
N GLY A 327 13.00 11.03 20.43
CA GLY A 327 13.60 11.96 21.38
C GLY A 327 15.05 12.29 21.01
N ASP A 328 15.88 11.25 20.85
CA ASP A 328 17.23 11.33 20.29
C ASP A 328 17.13 11.24 18.76
N PRO A 329 17.70 12.20 18.01
CA PRO A 329 17.65 12.22 16.56
C PRO A 329 18.31 11.00 15.91
N THR A 330 19.22 10.32 16.60
CA THR A 330 20.08 9.26 16.02
C THR A 330 19.57 7.84 16.25
N ALA A 331 19.06 7.52 17.43
CA ALA A 331 18.62 6.17 17.77
C ALA A 331 17.63 6.13 18.94
N ALA A 332 16.79 5.11 18.96
CA ALA A 332 15.94 4.76 20.09
C ALA A 332 16.08 3.28 20.44
N GLN A 333 15.96 2.99 21.73
CA GLN A 333 15.93 1.63 22.28
C GLN A 333 14.63 1.44 23.07
N ILE A 334 13.87 0.42 22.68
CA ILE A 334 12.58 0.05 23.25
C ILE A 334 12.74 -1.33 23.88
N THR A 335 12.58 -1.42 25.19
CA THR A 335 12.75 -2.66 25.95
C THR A 335 11.42 -3.12 26.50
N PHE A 336 10.94 -4.26 26.01
CA PHE A 336 9.77 -4.93 26.59
C PHE A 336 10.21 -5.88 27.70
N PRO A 337 9.42 -6.02 28.78
CA PRO A 337 9.67 -7.03 29.81
C PRO A 337 9.55 -8.45 29.23
N PRO A 338 10.08 -9.47 29.92
CA PRO A 338 9.80 -10.87 29.57
C PRO A 338 8.30 -11.11 29.51
N ASP A 339 7.85 -11.82 28.46
CA ASP A 339 6.44 -12.13 28.27
C ASP A 339 6.24 -13.64 28.17
N PRO A 340 5.68 -14.32 29.20
CA PRO A 340 5.48 -15.77 29.19
C PRO A 340 4.67 -16.29 28.00
N GLN A 341 3.89 -15.41 27.36
CA GLN A 341 3.13 -15.71 26.17
C GLN A 341 3.98 -15.65 24.89
N ALA A 342 5.11 -14.96 24.88
CA ALA A 342 5.92 -14.68 23.69
C ALA A 342 5.08 -14.06 22.56
N ARG A 343 4.28 -13.05 22.91
CA ARG A 343 3.42 -12.31 21.98
C ARG A 343 4.26 -11.55 20.95
N THR A 344 3.66 -11.25 19.81
CA THR A 344 4.24 -10.33 18.83
C THR A 344 3.83 -8.91 19.19
N VAL A 345 4.79 -7.99 19.25
CA VAL A 345 4.55 -6.55 19.38
C VAL A 345 4.83 -5.86 18.05
N ARG A 346 4.05 -4.82 17.75
CA ARG A 346 4.18 -3.99 16.56
C ARG A 346 4.48 -2.57 17.01
N LEU A 347 5.56 -1.99 16.53
CA LEU A 347 6.06 -0.70 16.98
C LEU A 347 6.04 0.28 15.80
N ARG A 348 5.40 1.44 15.99
CA ARG A 348 5.51 2.60 15.12
C ARG A 348 6.45 3.60 15.79
N TYR A 349 7.65 3.73 15.25
CA TYR A 349 8.61 4.74 15.67
C TYR A 349 8.52 5.94 14.74
N PHE A 350 8.03 7.06 15.25
CA PHE A 350 7.73 8.24 14.44
C PHE A 350 8.66 9.42 14.74
N ARG A 351 9.00 10.18 13.70
CA ARG A 351 9.88 11.37 13.79
C ARG A 351 9.18 12.52 14.50
N ARG A 352 9.93 13.33 15.26
CA ARG A 352 9.54 14.72 15.54
C ARG A 352 9.91 15.58 14.34
N LYS A 353 8.94 16.10 13.59
CA LYS A 353 9.18 16.85 12.33
C LYS A 353 10.00 18.16 12.49
N THR A 354 10.47 18.49 13.70
CA THR A 354 11.42 19.57 14.01
C THR A 354 12.90 19.18 13.83
N ASP A 355 13.23 17.89 13.68
CA ASP A 355 14.58 17.40 13.38
C ASP A 355 14.85 17.49 11.86
N PRO A 356 16.06 17.88 11.39
CA PRO A 356 16.44 17.76 9.98
C PRO A 356 16.04 16.41 9.38
N ARG A 357 15.44 16.46 8.18
CA ARG A 357 14.94 15.29 7.44
C ARG A 357 16.03 14.23 7.31
N HIS A 358 15.73 12.99 7.70
CA HIS A 358 16.67 11.89 7.52
C HIS A 358 16.45 11.21 6.17
N ARG A 359 17.41 11.41 5.28
CA ARG A 359 17.36 10.91 3.90
C ARG A 359 18.24 9.69 3.67
N GLY A 360 18.76 9.09 4.75
CA GLY A 360 19.61 7.89 4.71
C GLY A 360 18.82 6.63 5.06
N GLY A 361 19.51 5.64 5.64
CA GLY A 361 18.90 4.38 6.04
C GLY A 361 18.55 4.31 7.54
N ILE A 362 17.48 3.60 7.85
CA ILE A 362 17.06 3.13 9.17
C ILE A 362 17.45 1.67 9.32
N ARG A 363 18.17 1.34 10.40
CA ARG A 363 18.38 -0.04 10.81
C ARG A 363 17.54 -0.34 12.04
N ALA A 364 16.93 -1.52 12.06
CA ALA A 364 16.29 -2.04 13.24
C ALA A 364 16.87 -3.40 13.62
N THR A 365 17.02 -3.62 14.91
CA THR A 365 17.46 -4.90 15.47
C THR A 365 16.58 -5.32 16.64
N VAL A 366 16.45 -6.62 16.85
CA VAL A 366 15.86 -7.23 18.04
C VAL A 366 16.91 -8.10 18.70
N ASN A 367 17.30 -7.78 19.93
CA ASN A 367 18.40 -8.44 20.63
C ASN A 367 19.64 -8.56 19.73
N GLU A 368 20.03 -7.43 19.12
CA GLU A 368 21.16 -7.28 18.17
C GLU A 368 21.01 -7.99 16.81
N GLN A 369 19.91 -8.72 16.56
CA GLN A 369 19.66 -9.36 15.27
C GLN A 369 18.89 -8.42 14.34
N PRO A 370 19.34 -8.18 13.10
CA PRO A 370 18.62 -7.34 12.15
C PRO A 370 17.19 -7.82 11.93
N ILE A 371 16.25 -6.89 11.94
CA ILE A 371 14.87 -7.16 11.58
C ILE A 371 14.42 -6.25 10.42
N PRO A 372 13.42 -6.70 9.65
CA PRO A 372 12.84 -5.92 8.56
C PRO A 372 12.19 -4.64 9.08
N VAL A 373 12.33 -3.55 8.31
CA VAL A 373 11.70 -2.26 8.58
C VAL A 373 10.78 -1.89 7.42
N GLN A 374 9.55 -1.51 7.74
CA GLN A 374 8.64 -0.84 6.81
C GLN A 374 8.70 0.65 7.08
N LEU A 375 8.99 1.43 6.04
CA LEU A 375 9.12 2.88 6.13
C LEU A 375 7.95 3.52 5.43
N VAL A 376 7.37 4.51 6.09
CA VAL A 376 6.22 5.25 5.59
C VAL A 376 6.49 6.74 5.73
N SER A 377 6.02 7.49 4.74
CA SER A 377 6.01 8.95 4.74
C SER A 377 4.60 9.38 4.38
N GLU A 378 4.05 10.33 5.13
CA GLU A 378 2.74 10.94 4.86
C GLU A 378 2.93 12.31 4.16
N GLY A 379 4.13 12.59 3.62
CA GLY A 379 4.37 13.77 2.79
C GLY A 379 4.22 15.12 3.50
N GLU A 380 4.44 15.17 4.81
CA GLU A 380 4.13 16.32 5.68
C GLU A 380 2.64 16.68 5.77
N LEU A 381 1.74 15.81 5.32
CA LEU A 381 0.31 16.00 5.48
C LEU A 381 -0.13 15.69 6.92
N THR A 382 -1.14 16.43 7.38
CA THR A 382 -2.00 15.97 8.47
C THR A 382 -3.02 15.01 7.87
N ASP A 383 -3.35 13.91 8.55
CA ASP A 383 -4.54 13.09 8.28
C ASP A 383 -5.83 13.88 8.64
N ASP A 384 -5.96 15.11 8.14
CA ASP A 384 -7.11 16.00 8.30
C ASP A 384 -7.95 15.94 7.03
N ILE A 385 -8.80 14.93 7.01
CA ILE A 385 -9.83 14.70 6.01
C ILE A 385 -10.85 15.84 5.85
N CYS A 386 -10.89 16.82 6.75
CA CYS A 386 -11.85 17.91 6.71
C CYS A 386 -11.31 19.14 5.98
N VAL A 387 -10.04 19.13 5.55
CA VAL A 387 -9.42 20.28 4.89
C VAL A 387 -8.98 19.95 3.46
N PRO A 388 -9.47 20.68 2.44
CA PRO A 388 -8.94 20.56 1.09
C PRO A 388 -7.59 21.28 1.01
N MET A 389 -6.51 20.52 1.14
CA MET A 389 -5.16 21.04 0.91
C MET A 389 -4.58 20.44 -0.37
N ASP A 390 -4.51 21.26 -1.42
CA ASP A 390 -3.68 20.98 -2.59
C ASP A 390 -2.22 21.27 -2.20
N MET A 391 -1.51 20.24 -1.78
CA MET A 391 -0.11 20.33 -1.39
C MET A 391 0.73 19.82 -2.55
N SER A 392 1.59 20.70 -3.07
CA SER A 392 2.68 20.35 -4.00
C SER A 392 3.36 19.05 -3.57
N HIS A 393 3.77 18.21 -4.54
CA HIS A 393 4.61 17.01 -4.34
C HIS A 393 5.79 17.30 -3.39
N LYS A 394 5.58 17.13 -2.09
CA LYS A 394 6.61 17.27 -1.08
C LYS A 394 6.95 15.88 -0.63
N ASN A 395 7.88 15.29 -1.37
CA ASN A 395 8.51 14.03 -1.05
C ASN A 395 9.25 14.24 0.29
N ASP A 396 8.62 13.89 1.42
CA ASP A 396 9.35 13.71 2.67
C ASP A 396 9.97 12.31 2.66
N SER A 397 11.12 12.24 3.33
CA SER A 397 11.99 11.08 3.35
C SER A 397 11.38 9.91 4.08
N ILE A 398 11.15 10.10 5.38
CA ILE A 398 10.62 9.10 6.31
C ILE A 398 9.92 9.86 7.43
N ASP A 399 8.65 9.54 7.68
CA ASP A 399 7.92 9.97 8.87
C ASP A 399 7.91 8.86 9.94
N ASP A 400 7.72 7.62 9.50
CA ASP A 400 7.51 6.45 10.36
C ASP A 400 8.40 5.27 9.98
N ALA A 401 8.95 4.62 11.01
CA ALA A 401 9.57 3.30 10.92
C ALA A 401 8.70 2.29 11.69
N ILE A 402 8.19 1.29 10.98
CA ILE A 402 7.31 0.27 11.52
C ILE A 402 8.08 -1.05 11.57
N VAL A 403 8.07 -1.68 12.74
CA VAL A 403 8.72 -2.96 12.99
C VAL A 403 7.82 -3.89 13.79
N ALA A 404 8.02 -5.20 13.63
CA ALA A 404 7.36 -6.21 14.43
C ALA A 404 8.39 -7.17 15.04
N ALA A 405 8.19 -7.55 16.30
CA ALA A 405 9.10 -8.41 17.04
C ALA A 405 8.32 -9.39 17.92
N ARG A 406 8.77 -10.64 17.96
CA ARG A 406 8.28 -11.61 18.94
C ARG A 406 9.03 -11.44 20.25
N LEU A 407 8.30 -11.28 21.35
CA LEU A 407 8.90 -11.15 22.68
C LEU A 407 9.48 -12.47 23.17
N ASP A 408 10.59 -12.38 23.90
CA ASP A 408 11.19 -13.48 24.63
C ASP A 408 10.39 -13.77 25.91
N ARG A 409 10.36 -15.06 26.29
CA ARG A 409 9.58 -15.55 27.43
C ARG A 409 10.21 -15.24 28.76
N ASP A 410 11.54 -15.33 28.81
CA ASP A 410 12.28 -15.48 30.07
C ASP A 410 13.21 -14.28 30.32
N ARG A 411 13.46 -13.46 29.31
CA ARG A 411 14.30 -12.25 29.40
C ARG A 411 13.65 -11.06 28.69
N PRO A 412 14.05 -9.82 29.04
CA PRO A 412 13.63 -8.65 28.31
C PRO A 412 13.97 -8.75 26.82
N THR A 413 13.14 -8.16 25.97
CA THR A 413 13.38 -8.06 24.54
C THR A 413 13.73 -6.62 24.18
N GLU A 414 14.91 -6.42 23.62
CA GLU A 414 15.41 -5.12 23.22
C GLU A 414 15.19 -4.92 21.72
N ILE A 415 14.47 -3.87 21.35
CA ILE A 415 14.31 -3.41 19.97
C ILE A 415 15.08 -2.10 19.84
N ARG A 416 16.04 -2.04 18.92
CA ARG A 416 16.82 -0.82 18.64
C ARG A 416 16.55 -0.35 17.23
N ILE A 417 16.24 0.93 17.07
CA ILE A 417 16.03 1.59 15.77
C ILE A 417 17.04 2.74 15.67
N GLU A 418 17.85 2.76 14.61
CA GLU A 418 18.91 3.76 14.42
C GLU A 418 18.96 4.32 13.00
N LYS A 419 19.32 5.60 12.90
CA LYS A 419 19.57 6.31 11.65
C LYS A 419 21.04 6.13 11.24
N THR A 420 21.28 5.86 9.96
CA THR A 420 22.60 5.70 9.35
C THR A 420 22.63 6.35 7.96
N PRO A 421 23.77 6.85 7.46
CA PRO A 421 23.92 7.11 6.03
C PRO A 421 23.58 5.85 5.22
N GLY A 422 22.95 6.03 4.05
CA GLY A 422 22.52 4.92 3.22
C GLY A 422 21.43 5.25 2.21
N ILE A 423 20.85 4.21 1.61
CA ILE A 423 19.70 4.24 0.71
C ILE A 423 18.55 3.40 1.27
N GLN A 424 17.28 3.84 1.14
CA GLN A 424 16.10 3.03 1.49
C GLN A 424 14.85 3.42 0.70
N ALA A 425 13.95 2.46 0.54
CA ALA A 425 12.63 2.61 -0.05
C ALA A 425 11.58 2.92 1.04
N THR A 426 10.80 3.98 0.82
CA THR A 426 9.73 4.47 1.70
C THR A 426 8.41 4.49 0.94
N TYR A 427 7.38 3.85 1.49
CA TYR A 427 6.02 3.97 0.97
C TYR A 427 5.48 5.38 1.23
N GLN A 428 4.97 6.05 0.21
CA GLN A 428 4.40 7.39 0.33
C GLN A 428 2.89 7.29 0.47
N SER A 429 2.41 7.47 1.70
CA SER A 429 1.00 7.64 2.01
C SER A 429 0.55 9.04 1.57
N GLU A 430 -0.50 9.11 0.75
CA GLU A 430 -1.21 10.33 0.33
C GLU A 430 -0.35 11.45 -0.34
N ILE A 431 -0.02 11.30 -1.63
CA ILE A 431 0.75 12.31 -2.41
C ILE A 431 -0.12 13.43 -3.02
N THR A 432 -1.46 13.30 -3.05
CA THR A 432 -2.31 14.29 -3.73
C THR A 432 -3.61 14.58 -2.97
N GLY A 433 -3.93 15.87 -2.87
CA GLY A 433 -4.88 16.45 -1.91
C GLY A 433 -6.28 15.85 -1.89
N LEU A 434 -6.89 16.00 -0.72
CA LEU A 434 -8.31 15.76 -0.48
C LEU A 434 -9.17 16.72 -1.31
N ASP A 435 -10.03 16.16 -2.16
CA ASP A 435 -11.22 16.86 -2.65
C ASP A 435 -12.38 16.62 -1.66
N LEU A 436 -13.06 17.69 -1.27
CA LEU A 436 -14.26 17.68 -0.43
C LEU A 436 -15.45 16.93 -1.07
N ASN A 437 -15.42 16.65 -2.38
CA ASN A 437 -16.32 15.73 -3.11
C ASN A 437 -15.69 14.36 -3.39
N ARG A 438 -14.64 14.03 -2.63
CA ARG A 438 -13.94 12.77 -2.57
C ARG A 438 -13.20 12.37 -3.87
N ARG A 439 -12.61 13.28 -4.65
CA ARG A 439 -11.60 12.94 -5.69
C ARG A 439 -10.17 13.14 -5.18
N ALA A 440 -9.67 12.26 -4.32
CA ALA A 440 -8.22 12.11 -4.19
C ALA A 440 -7.71 11.11 -5.24
N GLY A 441 -6.58 11.41 -5.87
CA GLY A 441 -5.89 10.52 -6.79
C GLY A 441 -5.14 9.42 -6.04
N ASN A 442 -5.28 8.17 -6.50
CA ASN A 442 -4.60 7.03 -5.91
C ASN A 442 -3.22 6.88 -6.54
N HIS A 443 -2.19 7.33 -5.83
CA HIS A 443 -0.79 6.99 -6.13
C HIS A 443 -0.31 5.93 -5.15
N ARG A 444 0.39 4.92 -5.65
CA ARG A 444 0.95 3.82 -4.86
C ARG A 444 2.46 3.86 -5.05
N ASP A 445 3.05 4.93 -4.53
CA ASP A 445 4.43 5.28 -4.84
C ASP A 445 5.38 4.83 -3.75
N ILE A 446 6.47 4.21 -4.18
CA ILE A 446 7.63 3.91 -3.35
C ILE A 446 8.73 4.92 -3.71
N ALA A 447 9.00 5.88 -2.82
CA ALA A 447 10.12 6.79 -3.01
C ALA A 447 11.40 6.17 -2.45
N VAL A 448 12.45 6.14 -3.25
CA VAL A 448 13.78 5.68 -2.81
C VAL A 448 14.61 6.90 -2.41
N TRP A 449 15.01 6.93 -1.14
CA TRP A 449 15.82 8.00 -0.56
C TRP A 449 17.26 7.56 -0.40
N THR A 450 18.20 8.49 -0.58
CA THR A 450 19.63 8.26 -0.37
C THR A 450 20.25 9.43 0.37
N SER A 451 21.19 9.17 1.27
CA SER A 451 21.90 10.24 1.98
C SER A 451 22.80 11.08 1.08
N HIS A 452 23.03 10.64 -0.17
CA HIS A 452 23.65 11.46 -1.21
C HIS A 452 22.73 12.59 -1.71
N ASN A 453 21.41 12.54 -1.44
CA ASN A 453 20.46 13.56 -1.89
C ASN A 453 19.85 14.29 -0.70
N GLN A 454 20.11 15.60 -0.62
CA GLN A 454 19.58 16.45 0.46
C GLN A 454 18.22 17.08 0.17
N HIS A 455 17.69 16.96 -1.05
CA HIS A 455 16.50 17.73 -1.45
C HIS A 455 15.40 16.91 -2.14
N ALA A 456 15.75 15.91 -2.95
CA ALA A 456 14.81 15.05 -3.66
C ALA A 456 15.08 13.55 -3.39
N PRO A 457 14.09 12.65 -3.59
CA PRO A 457 14.38 11.22 -3.63
C PRO A 457 15.32 10.92 -4.80
N LEU A 458 15.97 9.76 -4.76
CA LEU A 458 16.72 9.23 -5.90
C LEU A 458 15.77 8.92 -7.05
N LEU A 459 14.63 8.28 -6.75
CA LEU A 459 13.58 7.95 -7.70
C LEU A 459 12.27 7.65 -6.98
N GLU A 460 11.17 7.56 -7.73
CA GLU A 460 9.87 7.05 -7.33
C GLU A 460 9.57 5.77 -8.13
N PHE A 461 8.97 4.75 -7.52
CA PHE A 461 8.47 3.56 -8.22
C PHE A 461 6.96 3.47 -8.01
N ASP A 462 6.18 3.60 -9.08
CA ASP A 462 4.71 3.57 -9.02
C ASP A 462 4.20 2.13 -9.22
N LEU A 463 3.52 1.58 -8.21
CA LEU A 463 2.93 0.24 -8.25
C LEU A 463 1.70 0.14 -9.17
N PHE A 464 1.15 1.27 -9.63
CA PHE A 464 0.06 1.31 -10.61
C PHE A 464 0.58 1.25 -12.05
N SER A 465 1.50 2.14 -12.42
CA SER A 465 2.08 2.16 -13.77
C SER A 465 3.11 1.05 -13.99
N GLY A 466 3.77 0.59 -12.91
CA GLY A 466 4.90 -0.33 -12.99
C GLY A 466 6.12 0.34 -13.63
N ALA A 467 6.40 1.59 -13.27
CA ALA A 467 7.50 2.38 -13.81
C ALA A 467 8.31 3.08 -12.72
N VAL A 468 9.59 3.34 -13.03
CA VAL A 468 10.39 4.32 -12.29
C VAL A 468 10.05 5.71 -12.80
N HIS A 469 9.73 6.61 -11.89
CA HIS A 469 9.50 8.02 -12.13
C HIS A 469 10.60 8.88 -11.49
N ARG A 470 10.83 10.05 -12.11
CA ARG A 470 11.63 11.14 -11.55
C ARG A 470 13.02 10.75 -11.02
N LEU A 471 13.74 9.91 -11.76
CA LEU A 471 15.13 9.55 -11.43
C LEU A 471 16.01 10.79 -11.42
N THR A 472 16.72 11.02 -10.31
CA THR A 472 17.51 12.23 -10.05
C THR A 472 18.98 11.88 -9.85
N ALA A 473 19.89 12.78 -10.22
CA ALA A 473 21.32 12.58 -9.97
C ALA A 473 21.65 12.72 -8.46
N HIS A 474 22.88 12.38 -8.04
CA HIS A 474 23.34 12.77 -6.70
C HIS A 474 23.40 14.30 -6.57
N ASP A 475 23.03 14.83 -5.40
CA ASP A 475 23.00 16.26 -5.09
C ASP A 475 22.14 17.16 -6.01
N GLN A 476 21.33 16.57 -6.90
CA GLN A 476 20.39 17.29 -7.77
C GLN A 476 18.98 17.36 -7.16
N THR A 477 18.23 18.38 -7.53
CA THR A 477 16.82 18.56 -7.16
C THR A 477 15.86 18.19 -8.28
N GLU A 478 16.31 18.34 -9.52
CA GLU A 478 15.51 18.16 -10.71
C GLU A 478 15.76 16.77 -11.33
N PRO A 479 14.72 16.05 -11.74
CA PRO A 479 14.90 14.75 -12.38
C PRO A 479 15.69 14.82 -13.68
N VAL A 480 16.55 13.83 -13.86
CA VAL A 480 17.26 13.52 -15.12
C VAL A 480 16.40 12.64 -16.01
N LEU A 481 15.51 11.83 -15.46
CA LEU A 481 14.61 11.00 -16.24
C LEU A 481 13.23 11.03 -15.60
N TRP A 482 12.19 11.23 -16.42
CA TRP A 482 10.84 11.42 -15.91
C TRP A 482 10.08 10.10 -15.75
N GLU A 483 10.20 9.18 -16.71
CA GLU A 483 9.54 7.88 -16.69
C GLU A 483 10.36 6.83 -17.41
N MET A 484 10.56 5.69 -16.75
CA MET A 484 11.22 4.50 -17.28
C MET A 484 10.35 3.28 -16.94
N PRO A 485 9.63 2.71 -17.93
CA PRO A 485 8.80 1.53 -17.73
C PRO A 485 9.60 0.36 -17.14
N MET A 486 9.00 -0.32 -16.17
CA MET A 486 9.56 -1.51 -15.50
C MET A 486 8.69 -2.74 -15.73
N ALA A 487 7.97 -2.78 -16.86
CA ALA A 487 7.20 -3.93 -17.30
C ALA A 487 7.22 -4.03 -18.84
N PHE A 488 6.96 -5.22 -19.39
CA PHE A 488 6.81 -5.40 -20.83
C PHE A 488 5.44 -4.92 -21.34
N PHE A 489 5.41 -4.41 -22.57
CA PHE A 489 4.20 -3.95 -23.25
C PHE A 489 4.35 -4.04 -24.77
N LYS A 490 3.26 -3.78 -25.49
CA LYS A 490 3.29 -3.59 -26.94
C LYS A 490 3.63 -2.15 -27.27
N SER A 491 4.55 -1.92 -28.21
CA SER A 491 4.82 -0.60 -28.77
C SER A 491 3.55 0.06 -29.31
N CYS A 492 3.31 1.30 -28.89
CA CYS A 492 2.08 2.05 -29.20
C CYS A 492 0.80 1.28 -28.79
N GLY A 493 0.81 0.64 -27.63
CA GLY A 493 -0.32 -0.12 -27.10
C GLY A 493 -1.57 0.74 -26.90
N ILE A 494 -2.68 0.38 -27.54
CA ILE A 494 -3.95 1.15 -27.46
C ILE A 494 -4.98 0.59 -26.46
N SER A 495 -4.64 -0.45 -25.70
CA SER A 495 -5.57 -1.19 -24.83
C SER A 495 -4.84 -1.70 -23.60
N LYS A 496 -5.53 -1.77 -22.45
CA LYS A 496 -5.00 -2.37 -21.21
C LYS A 496 -4.47 -3.79 -21.40
N HIS A 497 -5.00 -4.53 -22.40
CA HIS A 497 -4.54 -5.87 -22.73
C HIS A 497 -3.08 -5.92 -23.22
N HIS A 498 -2.60 -4.81 -23.78
CA HIS A 498 -1.25 -4.67 -24.35
C HIS A 498 -0.17 -4.30 -23.33
N TYR A 499 -0.51 -4.14 -22.05
CA TYR A 499 0.41 -3.73 -21.00
C TYR A 499 0.47 -4.81 -19.92
N LEU A 500 1.68 -5.17 -19.49
CA LEU A 500 1.90 -6.14 -18.41
C LEU A 500 2.22 -5.45 -17.09
N ASN A 501 1.44 -4.44 -16.72
CA ASN A 501 1.67 -3.61 -15.53
C ASN A 501 0.63 -3.78 -14.42
N GLN A 502 -0.33 -4.71 -14.55
CA GLN A 502 -1.25 -5.01 -13.45
C GLN A 502 -0.54 -5.84 -12.38
N VAL A 503 -0.13 -5.19 -11.29
CA VAL A 503 0.61 -5.80 -10.18
C VAL A 503 -0.09 -7.05 -9.64
N ARG A 504 0.71 -8.09 -9.42
CA ARG A 504 0.33 -9.36 -8.77
C ARG A 504 1.20 -9.66 -7.57
N GLU A 505 2.44 -9.19 -7.59
CA GLU A 505 3.38 -9.35 -6.51
C GLU A 505 4.34 -8.16 -6.50
N PHE A 506 4.62 -7.65 -5.32
CA PHE A 506 5.65 -6.66 -5.08
C PHE A 506 6.40 -7.10 -3.83
N ARG A 507 7.73 -7.05 -3.86
CA ARG A 507 8.58 -7.38 -2.71
C ARG A 507 9.73 -6.40 -2.61
N LEU A 508 10.02 -5.95 -1.39
CA LEU A 508 11.30 -5.34 -1.04
C LEU A 508 12.20 -6.46 -0.53
N ASP A 509 12.98 -7.06 -1.43
CA ASP A 509 13.89 -8.17 -1.11
C ASP A 509 15.02 -7.69 -0.19
N GLN A 510 15.51 -6.48 -0.40
CA GLN A 510 16.42 -5.77 0.50
C GLN A 510 15.97 -4.32 0.61
N ASN A 511 15.85 -3.82 1.84
CA ASN A 511 15.60 -2.42 2.14
C ASN A 511 16.58 -1.94 3.21
N GLY A 512 17.87 -2.19 2.97
CA GLY A 512 18.96 -1.87 3.90
C GLY A 512 19.69 -0.61 3.48
N ALA A 513 20.43 0.01 4.40
CA ALA A 513 21.19 1.23 4.14
C ALA A 513 22.20 1.09 2.99
N GLU A 514 22.64 -0.12 2.69
CA GLU A 514 23.63 -0.43 1.66
C GLU A 514 23.02 -0.65 0.28
N VAL A 515 21.77 -1.11 0.22
CA VAL A 515 21.12 -1.53 -1.02
C VAL A 515 19.61 -1.58 -0.89
N VAL A 516 18.94 -1.08 -1.92
CA VAL A 516 17.53 -1.35 -2.18
C VAL A 516 17.44 -2.38 -3.30
N SER A 517 16.79 -3.51 -3.03
CA SER A 517 16.43 -4.50 -4.05
C SER A 517 14.93 -4.74 -4.01
N LEU A 518 14.27 -4.62 -5.15
CA LEU A 518 12.84 -4.88 -5.29
C LEU A 518 12.56 -5.91 -6.39
N TYR A 519 11.47 -6.65 -6.18
CA TYR A 519 10.87 -7.55 -7.14
C TYR A 519 9.45 -7.11 -7.44
N PHE A 520 9.10 -7.08 -8.72
CA PHE A 520 7.78 -6.71 -9.20
C PHE A 520 7.30 -7.72 -10.23
N ARG A 521 6.13 -8.30 -10.01
CA ARG A 521 5.44 -9.16 -10.98
C ARG A 521 4.11 -8.54 -11.35
N ALA A 522 3.86 -8.46 -12.65
CA ALA A 522 2.63 -7.94 -13.19
C ALA A 522 2.15 -8.72 -14.41
N THR A 523 0.87 -8.56 -14.75
CA THR A 523 0.22 -9.23 -15.89
C THR A 523 -0.60 -8.25 -16.71
N ASN A 524 -1.15 -8.71 -17.84
CA ASN A 524 -2.31 -8.04 -18.45
C ASN A 524 -3.61 -8.43 -17.71
N PRO A 525 -4.76 -7.78 -18.02
CA PRO A 525 -6.06 -8.05 -17.40
C PRO A 525 -6.54 -9.49 -17.44
N ASN A 526 -6.17 -10.23 -18.48
CA ASN A 526 -6.58 -11.63 -18.65
C ASN A 526 -5.52 -12.64 -18.20
N GLN A 527 -4.41 -12.16 -17.63
CA GLN A 527 -3.29 -12.99 -17.15
C GLN A 527 -2.73 -13.94 -18.22
N ARG A 528 -2.75 -13.54 -19.51
CA ARG A 528 -2.24 -14.35 -20.62
C ARG A 528 -0.73 -14.23 -20.80
N ALA A 529 -0.15 -13.17 -20.28
CA ALA A 529 1.29 -12.95 -20.22
C ALA A 529 1.63 -12.24 -18.90
N GLN A 530 2.86 -12.43 -18.46
CA GLN A 530 3.41 -11.82 -17.26
C GLN A 530 4.74 -11.12 -17.54
N SER A 531 5.00 -10.07 -16.79
CA SER A 531 6.28 -9.40 -16.69
C SER A 531 6.80 -9.56 -15.26
N GLU A 532 8.06 -9.90 -15.12
CA GLU A 532 8.80 -9.95 -13.86
C GLU A 532 9.98 -8.99 -13.95
N THR A 533 10.19 -8.19 -12.92
CA THR A 533 11.27 -7.21 -12.85
C THR A 533 11.99 -7.34 -11.51
N TRP A 534 13.31 -7.44 -11.57
CA TRP A 534 14.22 -7.35 -10.44
C TRP A 534 15.03 -6.08 -10.60
N LEU A 535 14.93 -5.16 -9.65
CA LEU A 535 15.67 -3.91 -9.63
C LEU A 535 16.56 -3.86 -8.38
N THR A 536 17.83 -3.54 -8.56
CA THR A 536 18.79 -3.31 -7.47
C THR A 536 19.43 -1.93 -7.61
N ILE A 537 19.56 -1.25 -6.48
CA ILE A 537 20.09 0.11 -6.37
C ILE A 537 21.16 0.11 -5.26
N PRO A 538 22.46 0.05 -5.61
CA PRO A 538 23.53 0.09 -4.64
C PRO A 538 23.75 1.50 -4.08
N TYR A 539 23.98 1.62 -2.77
CA TYR A 539 24.33 2.89 -2.13
C TYR A 539 25.80 3.29 -2.35
N ASP A 540 26.71 2.32 -2.28
CA ASP A 540 28.18 2.53 -2.34
C ASP A 540 28.68 2.69 -3.79
N HIS A 541 27.86 3.29 -4.64
CA HIS A 541 28.23 3.60 -6.02
C HIS A 541 28.46 5.11 -6.15
N PRO A 542 29.52 5.57 -6.84
CA PRO A 542 29.84 7.00 -6.96
C PRO A 542 28.77 7.81 -7.71
N ARG A 543 27.85 7.11 -8.39
CA ARG A 543 26.78 7.65 -9.23
C ARG A 543 25.49 6.89 -8.96
N PRO A 544 24.31 7.50 -9.15
CA PRO A 544 23.06 6.75 -9.25
C PRO A 544 23.19 5.63 -10.28
N ARG A 545 22.96 4.40 -9.83
CA ARG A 545 23.03 3.19 -10.65
C ARG A 545 21.80 2.34 -10.40
N LEU A 546 21.15 1.90 -11.47
CA LEU A 546 20.02 0.98 -11.45
C LEU A 546 20.44 -0.28 -12.19
N GLU A 547 20.36 -1.41 -11.52
CA GLU A 547 20.64 -2.72 -12.10
C GLU A 547 19.31 -3.47 -12.25
N VAL A 548 18.94 -3.74 -13.49
CA VAL A 548 17.61 -4.24 -13.82
C VAL A 548 17.72 -5.56 -14.58
N ARG A 549 16.91 -6.53 -14.17
CA ARG A 549 16.58 -7.70 -14.97
C ARG A 549 15.08 -7.71 -15.18
N MET A 550 14.65 -7.89 -16.42
CA MET A 550 13.23 -8.06 -16.74
C MET A 550 13.02 -9.35 -17.51
N LYS A 551 11.90 -10.01 -17.27
CA LYS A 551 11.48 -11.20 -17.99
C LYS A 551 9.99 -11.14 -18.32
N MET A 552 9.66 -11.29 -19.59
CA MET A 552 8.32 -11.61 -20.05
C MET A 552 8.16 -13.11 -20.18
N THR A 553 7.00 -13.64 -19.80
CA THR A 553 6.60 -15.02 -20.11
C THR A 553 5.16 -15.03 -20.62
N VAL A 554 4.96 -15.63 -21.78
CA VAL A 554 3.62 -15.88 -22.33
C VAL A 554 3.04 -17.08 -21.60
N LEU A 555 1.94 -16.87 -20.88
CA LEU A 555 1.28 -17.90 -20.06
C LEU A 555 0.26 -18.68 -20.89
N GLU A 556 -0.48 -17.98 -21.77
CA GLU A 556 -1.44 -18.57 -22.69
C GLU A 556 -1.13 -18.13 -24.13
N GLU A 557 -1.15 -16.83 -24.37
CA GLU A 557 -1.04 -16.24 -25.70
C GLU A 557 -0.62 -14.76 -25.59
N TRP A 558 0.23 -14.30 -26.51
CA TRP A 558 0.52 -12.86 -26.66
C TRP A 558 0.22 -12.44 -28.10
N ASP A 559 -0.69 -11.48 -28.25
CA ASP A 559 -1.28 -11.08 -29.53
C ASP A 559 -0.62 -9.84 -30.16
N ALA A 560 0.54 -9.41 -29.66
CA ALA A 560 1.29 -8.31 -30.24
C ALA A 560 2.62 -8.69 -30.91
N GLN A 561 2.82 -8.15 -32.12
CA GLN A 561 4.00 -8.32 -32.98
C GLN A 561 5.35 -7.88 -32.39
N ASN A 562 5.33 -7.28 -31.19
CA ASN A 562 6.52 -6.93 -30.43
C ASN A 562 6.27 -7.08 -28.93
N ALA A 563 7.39 -7.12 -28.20
CA ALA A 563 7.45 -7.04 -26.76
C ALA A 563 8.50 -5.97 -26.40
N GLU A 564 8.02 -4.76 -26.14
CA GLU A 564 8.81 -3.61 -25.72
C GLU A 564 8.98 -3.59 -24.20
N PHE A 565 10.17 -3.20 -23.76
CA PHE A 565 10.54 -3.09 -22.35
C PHE A 565 11.23 -1.76 -22.02
N SER A 566 11.59 -0.97 -23.03
CA SER A 566 12.12 0.37 -22.88
C SER A 566 11.34 1.29 -23.79
N ASP A 567 10.63 2.25 -23.20
CA ASP A 567 10.06 3.44 -23.84
C ASP A 567 10.28 4.61 -22.87
N ILE A 568 11.53 5.07 -22.81
CA ILE A 568 11.98 5.99 -21.77
C ILE A 568 11.60 7.41 -22.14
N PHE A 569 10.86 8.08 -21.25
CA PHE A 569 10.51 9.49 -21.37
C PHE A 569 11.41 10.31 -20.44
N PRO A 570 12.40 11.05 -20.99
CA PRO A 570 13.25 11.89 -20.18
C PRO A 570 12.52 13.13 -19.64
N TYR A 571 11.39 13.55 -20.22
CA TYR A 571 10.78 14.86 -19.94
C TYR A 571 9.38 14.76 -19.33
N PRO A 572 8.95 15.77 -18.53
CA PRO A 572 7.61 15.79 -17.93
C PRO A 572 6.49 16.00 -18.93
N SER A 573 6.80 16.44 -20.15
CA SER A 573 5.77 16.73 -21.15
C SER A 573 6.29 16.64 -22.59
N ARG A 574 5.34 16.63 -23.52
CA ARG A 574 5.57 16.70 -24.97
C ARG A 574 5.94 18.10 -25.46
N LEU A 575 5.93 19.10 -24.57
CA LEU A 575 6.27 20.48 -24.90
C LEU A 575 7.79 20.62 -24.98
N PRO A 576 8.35 21.00 -26.14
CA PRO A 576 9.79 21.03 -26.30
C PRO A 576 10.52 21.90 -25.28
N GLU A 577 9.93 23.02 -24.83
CA GLU A 577 10.46 23.90 -23.78
C GLU A 577 10.73 23.21 -22.43
N THR A 578 10.16 22.03 -22.21
CA THR A 578 10.42 21.21 -21.01
C THR A 578 11.54 20.19 -21.21
N TRP A 579 12.14 20.13 -22.41
CA TRP A 579 13.18 19.16 -22.75
C TRP A 579 14.56 19.66 -22.34
N PHE A 580 15.37 18.74 -21.83
CA PHE A 580 16.69 19.02 -21.28
C PHE A 580 17.76 17.99 -21.70
N HIS A 581 17.48 17.14 -22.69
CA HIS A 581 18.50 16.44 -23.47
C HIS A 581 18.33 16.80 -24.94
N ASP A 582 19.43 16.80 -25.69
CA ASP A 582 19.38 17.21 -27.10
C ASP A 582 19.56 16.04 -28.08
N ALA A 583 20.05 14.89 -27.67
CA ALA A 583 20.42 13.80 -28.56
C ALA A 583 20.38 12.42 -27.89
N VAL A 584 20.31 11.40 -28.75
CA VAL A 584 20.49 9.99 -28.37
C VAL A 584 21.66 9.41 -29.14
N LEU A 585 22.65 8.87 -28.44
CA LEU A 585 23.74 8.08 -29.02
C LEU A 585 23.47 6.61 -28.76
N PHE A 586 23.54 5.76 -29.79
CA PHE A 586 23.60 4.31 -29.65
C PHE A 586 24.99 3.80 -30.07
N VAL A 587 25.51 2.83 -29.32
CA VAL A 587 26.80 2.20 -29.62
C VAL A 587 26.65 0.67 -29.58
N GLN A 588 27.10 0.05 -30.67
CA GLN A 588 27.36 -1.39 -30.78
C GLN A 588 28.83 -1.59 -31.14
N ARG A 589 29.39 -2.80 -30.93
CA ARG A 589 30.82 -3.04 -31.17
C ARG A 589 31.26 -2.76 -32.61
N ASP A 590 30.36 -2.91 -33.58
CA ASP A 590 30.66 -2.71 -34.99
C ASP A 590 30.20 -1.35 -35.55
N ARG A 591 29.32 -0.60 -34.84
CA ARG A 591 28.61 0.58 -35.38
C ARG A 591 28.25 1.60 -34.30
N THR A 592 28.80 2.81 -34.39
CA THR A 592 28.33 3.99 -33.64
C THR A 592 27.21 4.70 -34.42
N PHE A 593 26.04 4.85 -33.82
CA PHE A 593 24.90 5.55 -34.42
C PHE A 593 24.50 6.72 -33.52
N LEU A 594 24.57 7.95 -34.04
CA LEU A 594 24.10 9.13 -33.33
C LEU A 594 22.83 9.66 -33.99
N LYS A 595 21.80 9.93 -33.18
CA LYS A 595 20.62 10.70 -33.60
C LYS A 595 20.54 12.01 -32.81
N PRO A 596 20.98 13.14 -33.40
CA PRO A 596 20.70 14.46 -32.83
C PRO A 596 19.19 14.72 -32.89
N SER A 597 18.62 15.31 -31.82
CA SER A 597 17.29 15.89 -31.88
C SER A 597 17.43 17.39 -32.15
N LEU A 598 16.93 17.87 -33.28
CA LEU A 598 16.62 19.27 -33.45
C LEU A 598 15.10 19.36 -33.53
N ARG A 599 14.50 20.18 -32.64
CA ARG A 599 13.08 20.49 -32.66
C ARG A 599 12.64 20.96 -34.07
N PRO A 600 11.33 21.01 -34.28
CA PRO A 600 10.60 20.11 -35.16
C PRO A 600 11.04 20.28 -36.62
N ASP A 601 11.94 19.42 -37.09
CA ASP A 601 11.96 19.05 -38.50
C ASP A 601 12.33 17.57 -38.64
N LEU A 602 11.45 16.88 -39.34
CA LEU A 602 11.33 15.44 -39.62
C LEU A 602 12.65 14.65 -39.56
N SER A 603 12.78 13.74 -38.58
CA SER A 603 13.50 12.47 -38.78
C SER A 603 13.08 11.41 -37.76
N VAL A 604 12.31 10.41 -38.23
CA VAL A 604 12.31 9.09 -37.57
C VAL A 604 13.71 8.51 -37.81
N GLY A 605 14.31 7.95 -36.76
CA GLY A 605 15.61 7.30 -36.84
C GLY A 605 15.50 5.96 -36.14
N SER A 606 15.52 4.88 -36.91
CA SER A 606 15.67 3.52 -36.40
C SER A 606 17.08 3.04 -36.71
N GLY A 607 17.67 2.30 -35.77
CA GLY A 607 18.81 1.45 -36.11
C GLY A 607 18.33 0.23 -36.91
N PRO A 608 19.22 -0.47 -37.63
CA PRO A 608 18.94 -1.84 -38.03
C PRO A 608 18.77 -2.74 -36.78
N ASP A 609 18.17 -3.91 -36.93
CA ASP A 609 18.16 -4.92 -35.86
C ASP A 609 19.59 -5.19 -35.37
N SER A 610 19.76 -5.27 -34.05
CA SER A 610 21.06 -5.46 -33.43
C SER A 610 21.62 -6.85 -33.74
N ASP A 611 22.78 -6.89 -34.40
CA ASP A 611 23.60 -8.10 -34.59
C ASP A 611 24.55 -8.35 -33.39
N ASP A 612 24.46 -7.53 -32.34
CA ASP A 612 25.22 -7.63 -31.11
C ASP A 612 24.28 -8.09 -29.97
N PRO A 613 24.70 -9.01 -29.08
CA PRO A 613 23.94 -9.26 -27.85
C PRO A 613 23.79 -8.03 -26.96
N ARG A 614 24.56 -6.96 -27.17
CA ARG A 614 24.56 -5.77 -26.31
C ARG A 614 24.25 -4.49 -27.07
N LEU A 615 23.54 -3.60 -26.41
CA LEU A 615 23.19 -2.28 -26.91
C LEU A 615 23.47 -1.24 -25.84
N PHE A 616 24.40 -0.33 -26.11
CA PHE A 616 24.59 0.86 -25.29
C PHE A 616 23.79 2.03 -25.87
N TYR A 617 23.17 2.85 -25.02
CA TYR A 617 22.73 4.18 -25.40
C TYR A 617 23.10 5.25 -24.37
N ALA A 618 23.17 6.49 -24.84
CA ALA A 618 23.27 7.68 -24.01
C ALA A 618 22.23 8.74 -24.41
N LEU A 619 21.50 9.28 -23.43
CA LEU A 619 20.72 10.52 -23.56
C LEU A 619 21.58 11.68 -23.08
N TYR A 620 21.86 12.64 -23.96
CA TYR A 620 22.84 13.70 -23.72
C TYR A 620 22.67 14.86 -24.72
N PRO A 621 23.41 15.96 -24.60
CA PRO A 621 23.92 16.54 -23.36
C PRO A 621 22.76 16.96 -22.43
N SER A 622 22.99 16.95 -21.12
CA SER A 622 22.06 17.56 -20.15
C SER A 622 22.79 18.15 -18.95
N HIS A 623 22.43 19.37 -18.55
CA HIS A 623 22.91 19.99 -17.30
C HIS A 623 22.51 19.21 -16.04
N ARG A 624 21.47 18.37 -16.13
CA ARG A 624 20.97 17.57 -15.00
C ARG A 624 21.78 16.28 -14.82
N GLY A 625 22.54 15.89 -15.83
CA GLY A 625 23.27 14.64 -15.95
C GLY A 625 22.86 13.86 -17.19
N ASN A 626 23.78 13.10 -17.78
CA ASN A 626 23.46 12.27 -18.95
C ASN A 626 23.03 10.87 -18.48
N VAL A 627 22.05 10.28 -19.17
CA VAL A 627 21.62 8.90 -18.89
C VAL A 627 22.42 7.96 -19.76
N LEU A 628 23.18 7.05 -19.17
CA LEU A 628 23.88 5.98 -19.86
C LEU A 628 23.19 4.67 -19.54
N ALA A 629 22.89 3.85 -20.54
CA ALA A 629 22.42 2.50 -20.29
C ALA A 629 23.06 1.46 -21.20
N LEU A 630 23.29 0.28 -20.64
CA LEU A 630 23.78 -0.89 -21.35
C LEU A 630 22.77 -2.02 -21.21
N PHE A 631 22.18 -2.44 -22.32
CA PHE A 631 21.33 -3.62 -22.40
C PHE A 631 22.14 -4.84 -22.83
N ASP A 632 21.85 -5.98 -22.22
CA ASP A 632 22.34 -7.32 -22.57
C ASP A 632 21.13 -8.21 -22.91
N ASN A 633 21.25 -8.92 -24.03
CA ASN A 633 20.24 -9.80 -24.61
C ASN A 633 20.65 -11.27 -24.45
N PRO A 634 20.11 -11.99 -23.44
CA PRO A 634 20.41 -13.40 -23.24
C PRO A 634 19.88 -14.32 -24.35
N HIS A 635 18.99 -13.83 -25.21
CA HIS A 635 18.35 -14.59 -26.30
C HIS A 635 19.02 -14.38 -27.66
N HIS A 636 20.07 -13.56 -27.75
CA HIS A 636 20.80 -13.40 -29.00
C HIS A 636 21.53 -14.71 -29.39
N PRO A 637 21.52 -15.14 -30.66
CA PRO A 637 20.98 -14.46 -31.85
C PRO A 637 19.53 -14.82 -32.19
N GLU A 638 18.86 -15.67 -31.41
CA GLU A 638 17.51 -16.18 -31.68
C GLU A 638 16.47 -15.05 -31.72
N HIS A 639 16.64 -14.07 -30.83
CA HIS A 639 15.83 -12.88 -30.74
C HIS A 639 16.76 -11.67 -30.71
N LYS A 640 16.61 -10.76 -31.67
CA LYS A 640 17.43 -9.55 -31.76
C LYS A 640 16.70 -8.36 -31.14
N PHE A 641 17.46 -7.40 -30.64
CA PHE A 641 16.89 -6.11 -30.27
C PHE A 641 16.59 -5.29 -31.52
N HIS A 642 15.39 -4.73 -31.56
CA HIS A 642 15.07 -3.58 -32.40
C HIS A 642 15.10 -2.33 -31.52
N TYR A 643 15.73 -1.25 -32.01
CA TYR A 643 15.83 0.00 -31.28
C TYR A 643 15.63 1.22 -32.18
N SER A 644 14.96 2.23 -31.64
CA SER A 644 14.63 3.45 -32.37
C SER A 644 14.39 4.63 -31.43
N VAL A 645 14.39 5.83 -31.99
CA VAL A 645 13.94 7.05 -31.31
C VAL A 645 12.71 7.56 -32.05
N CYS A 646 11.65 7.96 -31.34
CA CYS A 646 10.43 8.46 -31.98
C CYS A 646 10.73 9.62 -32.94
N GLY A 647 9.84 9.78 -33.92
CA GLY A 647 9.88 10.91 -34.85
C GLY A 647 9.39 12.23 -34.22
N ASN A 648 8.72 12.17 -33.07
CA ASN A 648 8.04 13.31 -32.46
C ASN A 648 8.74 13.84 -31.20
N TYR A 649 9.38 12.95 -30.43
CA TYR A 649 9.97 13.22 -29.11
C TYR A 649 11.32 12.50 -28.97
N VAL A 650 12.12 12.87 -27.97
CA VAL A 650 13.37 12.16 -27.62
C VAL A 650 13.06 11.10 -26.58
N ASP A 651 12.42 10.02 -27.01
CA ASP A 651 12.19 8.79 -26.25
C ASP A 651 13.02 7.63 -26.84
N VAL A 652 13.35 6.64 -26.02
CA VAL A 652 14.20 5.52 -26.42
C VAL A 652 13.39 4.23 -26.39
N HIS A 653 13.11 3.72 -27.59
CA HIS A 653 12.42 2.47 -27.82
C HIS A 653 13.42 1.33 -27.95
N VAL A 654 13.29 0.29 -27.12
CA VAL A 654 13.99 -1.00 -27.30
C VAL A 654 13.01 -2.15 -27.08
N ASN A 655 12.91 -3.03 -28.07
CA ASN A 655 11.97 -4.13 -28.06
C ASN A 655 12.49 -5.38 -28.76
N TYR A 656 11.80 -6.49 -28.50
CA TYR A 656 11.85 -7.69 -29.31
C TYR A 656 10.75 -7.62 -30.39
N SER A 657 11.08 -7.88 -31.65
CA SER A 657 10.12 -7.83 -32.76
C SER A 657 10.42 -8.88 -33.84
N GLY A 658 9.55 -8.94 -34.86
CA GLY A 658 9.75 -9.80 -36.03
C GLY A 658 9.20 -11.23 -35.90
N TYR A 659 8.20 -11.43 -35.05
CA TYR A 659 7.59 -12.75 -34.79
C TYR A 659 6.28 -12.97 -35.52
N ASP A 660 6.00 -14.24 -35.81
CA ASP A 660 4.66 -14.68 -36.23
C ASP A 660 3.71 -14.66 -35.03
N MET A 661 2.53 -14.10 -35.25
CA MET A 661 1.51 -13.90 -34.22
C MET A 661 0.36 -14.91 -34.40
N PRO A 662 -0.26 -15.40 -33.31
CA PRO A 662 0.03 -15.10 -31.90
C PRO A 662 1.27 -15.85 -31.36
N LEU A 663 1.98 -15.27 -30.38
CA LEU A 663 3.05 -16.00 -29.69
C LEU A 663 2.46 -17.03 -28.73
N PRO A 664 2.93 -18.30 -28.76
CA PRO A 664 2.35 -19.37 -27.94
C PRO A 664 2.82 -19.32 -26.47
N ALA A 665 2.05 -19.96 -25.60
CA ALA A 665 2.42 -20.25 -24.21
C ALA A 665 3.84 -20.85 -24.10
N GLY A 666 4.58 -20.40 -23.08
CA GLY A 666 5.97 -20.80 -22.83
C GLY A 666 7.02 -19.94 -23.53
N THR A 667 6.63 -19.10 -24.50
CA THR A 667 7.54 -18.10 -25.08
C THR A 667 8.01 -17.12 -24.00
N ALA A 668 9.30 -16.81 -23.96
CA ALA A 668 9.88 -15.91 -22.98
C ALA A 668 10.90 -14.97 -23.59
N PHE A 669 10.92 -13.74 -23.08
CA PHE A 669 11.91 -12.72 -23.42
C PHE A 669 12.54 -12.21 -22.13
N GLU A 670 13.86 -12.18 -22.05
CA GLU A 670 14.62 -11.65 -20.92
C GLU A 670 15.50 -10.50 -21.38
N VAL A 671 15.66 -9.46 -20.57
CA VAL A 671 16.67 -8.42 -20.77
C VAL A 671 17.33 -8.13 -19.44
N ARG A 672 18.62 -7.81 -19.49
CA ARG A 672 19.37 -7.27 -18.35
C ARG A 672 19.90 -5.92 -18.75
N TYR A 673 19.81 -4.93 -17.88
CA TYR A 673 20.41 -3.65 -18.16
C TYR A 673 20.88 -2.93 -16.92
N ILE A 674 21.85 -2.06 -17.15
CA ILE A 674 22.35 -1.12 -16.17
C ILE A 674 22.03 0.27 -16.69
N CYS A 675 21.52 1.14 -15.84
CA CYS A 675 21.34 2.56 -16.10
C CYS A 675 22.13 3.38 -15.07
N GLU A 676 22.98 4.29 -15.54
CA GLU A 676 23.76 5.21 -14.70
C GLU A 676 23.60 6.66 -15.13
N ILE A 677 23.69 7.57 -14.15
CA ILE A 677 23.73 9.01 -14.40
C ILE A 677 25.17 9.50 -14.41
N TYR A 678 25.60 10.13 -15.50
CA TYR A 678 27.00 10.52 -15.73
C TYR A 678 27.18 11.93 -16.31
N GLY A 679 28.18 12.64 -15.79
CA GLY A 679 28.64 13.91 -16.34
C GLY A 679 27.55 14.98 -16.36
N ASP A 680 27.69 15.93 -17.28
CA ASP A 680 26.75 17.04 -17.50
C ASP A 680 26.72 17.43 -19.00
N GLU A 681 26.21 18.62 -19.29
CA GLU A 681 26.15 19.19 -20.64
C GLU A 681 27.50 19.40 -21.33
N ASN A 682 28.61 19.42 -20.56
CA ASN A 682 29.97 19.57 -21.07
C ASN A 682 30.61 18.24 -21.45
N THR A 683 29.93 17.12 -21.21
CA THR A 683 30.44 15.78 -21.57
C THR A 683 30.58 15.66 -23.08
N ALA A 684 31.80 15.39 -23.54
CA ALA A 684 32.07 15.29 -24.97
C ALA A 684 31.43 14.02 -25.57
N ILE A 685 30.87 14.12 -26.77
CA ILE A 685 30.32 12.95 -27.47
C ILE A 685 31.35 11.84 -27.65
N ASP A 686 32.61 12.17 -27.95
CA ASP A 686 33.65 11.16 -28.19
C ASP A 686 34.00 10.39 -26.91
N GLN A 687 33.86 11.03 -25.75
CA GLN A 687 33.96 10.37 -24.45
C GLN A 687 32.81 9.37 -24.26
N LEU A 688 31.57 9.75 -24.60
CA LEU A 688 30.41 8.84 -24.52
C LEU A 688 30.54 7.65 -25.49
N LYS A 689 31.10 7.86 -26.68
CA LYS A 689 31.39 6.76 -27.62
C LYS A 689 32.41 5.78 -27.06
N ASP A 690 33.49 6.30 -26.48
CA ASP A 690 34.53 5.45 -25.87
C ASP A 690 33.98 4.63 -24.70
N ILE A 691 33.21 5.28 -23.81
CA ILE A 691 32.48 4.61 -22.73
C ILE A 691 31.57 3.51 -23.31
N GLY A 692 30.76 3.83 -24.33
CA GLY A 692 29.85 2.86 -24.94
C GLY A 692 30.56 1.66 -25.55
N LEU A 693 31.67 1.86 -26.25
CA LEU A 693 32.47 0.77 -26.85
C LEU A 693 33.05 -0.14 -25.77
N ARG A 694 33.74 0.44 -24.78
CA ARG A 694 34.34 -0.31 -23.67
C ARG A 694 33.27 -1.05 -22.85
N SER A 695 32.09 -0.43 -22.69
CA SER A 695 30.98 -1.04 -21.98
C SER A 695 30.37 -2.23 -22.74
N CYS A 696 30.17 -2.11 -24.06
CA CYS A 696 29.71 -3.21 -24.90
C CYS A 696 30.70 -4.39 -24.95
N GLU A 697 32.01 -4.12 -24.85
CA GLU A 697 33.04 -5.15 -24.74
C GLU A 697 33.02 -5.82 -23.36
N ALA A 698 33.03 -5.04 -22.28
CA ALA A 698 33.07 -5.53 -20.91
C ALA A 698 31.78 -6.26 -20.47
N GLY A 699 30.62 -5.81 -20.95
CA GLY A 699 29.32 -6.27 -20.45
C GLY A 699 28.88 -5.60 -19.15
N ASP A 700 29.49 -4.45 -18.83
CA ASP A 700 29.15 -3.57 -17.71
C ASP A 700 29.43 -2.11 -18.16
N LEU A 701 28.89 -1.11 -17.46
CA LEU A 701 29.20 0.29 -17.75
C LEU A 701 30.63 0.64 -17.28
N VAL A 702 31.51 0.94 -18.23
CA VAL A 702 32.93 1.28 -17.99
C VAL A 702 33.16 2.76 -18.26
N ILE A 703 33.16 3.56 -17.20
CA ILE A 703 33.18 5.04 -17.31
C ILE A 703 34.57 5.65 -17.04
N GLU A 704 35.50 4.91 -16.40
CA GLU A 704 36.86 5.39 -16.04
C GLU A 704 37.91 5.15 -17.12
#